data_AF-A0AAV6B4Y2-F1
#
_entry.id   AF-A0AAV6B4Y2-F1
#
_cell.length_a   1.000
_cell.length_b   1.000
_cell.length_c   1.000
_cell.angle_alpha   90.00
_cell.angle_beta   90.00
_cell.angle_gamma   90.00
#
_symmetry.space_group_name_H-M   'P 1'
#
loop_
_entity.id
_entity.type
_entity.pdbx_description
1 polymer ?
#
loop_
_entity_poly.entity_id
_entity_poly.type
_entity_poly.pdbx_seq_one_letter_code
_entity_poly.pdbx_strand_id
1 'polypeptide(L)'
;MPFFAHDGIQFHYRDCGSGIPFVFQHGLGADANQTFELFQPPAGIRLLTFDCRGHGDTRPLGAEKKISVETFTEDLRAFLDTLRIDHAIIGGISMGAAMALRFALLYPERVLGLVLSRPAWLDQSRSDNLQVFSTLAQFIRRHGAVEGAKRYQETEAFQQVLKVSPDNASSLLGQFTHPRAEETVAKLERIPNYVPQHTRAAWKKIRVPTLVLANQQDAIHPFEFGTVLARSIPGAQLVEIAPKSISLKQHTADVQRHVSQFLSRNFTRGRARRAAMRRITQAAPAFLGLDCGGTRSVAVCEYGGRVRRVEAGPGNVGLLNDSQLLALFRELSSVHKGLCVPSAVAIGMAGAGIAAQRQRIERAAAKVWPRTPCVVTGDLDTALAAAEIDEQVGKNGLAALVVVLSGTGSVFCGKNARGHYVRVGGWGHVVGDKGSAYEIGLRAIKAVLYYHDRDGKVPPLGRRLLGTLLLNELREFPEWVIAASKTDIAALAREVSSAAIQGDKIARDILAAAAQSLAKDALTCASRLARRGQRVKFVLTGSVLLNQPAFSRRVAKLIREGWPRAEVARLKHEPALGALAMAKQLSKAPGLAPSPLNGERAGVRGGNVQHAFRDEGVETNHPSPSIPLPVEGRGKPEMGVAHWTSDLGLSSAPTEQRHPRSMKLDKLPLGKAIGLMLSEDEKVPRAILAEKKKIEGAIQLIVRSFKSGGRLFYVGAGTSGRLGVLDASECPPTFRTDPEMVQGIIAGGQTALWRSIEGAEDDPAAGARAIESRGITKRDTVVGIAASGRTPFVWGALDEANHRGAATVMLTFNPSLKIPREHQPTILIAPNIGPEILTGSTRLKSGTATKLILNMFTTLAMVRIGKVLGNLMVDVKPTNVKLRDRAVRIVGTLAGCTEVAARAALERSGWVIKSALRRLA
;
A
#
# COMPACT_ATOMS: atom_id res chain seq x y z
N MET A 1 1.03 -30.15 27.60
CA MET A 1 1.14 -30.62 26.19
C MET A 1 1.43 -29.43 25.30
N PRO A 2 2.19 -29.57 24.20
CA PRO A 2 2.74 -28.41 23.53
C PRO A 2 1.72 -27.77 22.56
N PHE A 3 1.76 -26.45 22.48
CA PHE A 3 0.94 -25.63 21.59
C PHE A 3 1.83 -24.79 20.68
N PHE A 4 1.34 -24.45 19.48
CA PHE A 4 1.97 -23.44 18.62
C PHE A 4 0.96 -22.37 18.20
N ALA A 5 1.43 -21.13 18.07
CA ALA A 5 0.58 -20.00 17.73
C ALA A 5 0.68 -19.66 16.23
N HIS A 6 -0.44 -19.64 15.52
CA HIS A 6 -0.50 -19.16 14.14
C HIS A 6 -1.86 -18.52 13.86
N ASP A 7 -1.86 -17.38 13.14
CA ASP A 7 -3.09 -16.71 12.69
C ASP A 7 -4.11 -16.40 13.82
N GLY A 8 -3.60 -16.07 15.01
CA GLY A 8 -4.42 -15.79 16.20
C GLY A 8 -5.02 -17.05 16.87
N ILE A 9 -4.58 -18.24 16.48
CA ILE A 9 -5.03 -19.53 17.00
C ILE A 9 -3.87 -20.23 17.74
N GLN A 10 -4.17 -20.87 18.86
CA GLN A 10 -3.30 -21.80 19.57
C GLN A 10 -3.64 -23.23 19.12
N PHE A 11 -2.73 -23.83 18.37
CA PHE A 11 -2.87 -25.19 17.86
C PHE A 11 -2.26 -26.18 18.84
N HIS A 12 -3.05 -27.16 19.26
CA HIS A 12 -2.52 -28.29 20.02
C HIS A 12 -1.76 -29.23 19.08
N TYR A 13 -0.60 -29.74 19.51
CA TYR A 13 0.16 -30.70 18.72
C TYR A 13 0.78 -31.80 19.57
N ARG A 14 1.07 -32.93 18.92
CA ARG A 14 1.78 -34.07 19.49
C ARG A 14 3.08 -34.31 18.75
N ASP A 15 4.09 -34.70 19.52
CA ASP A 15 5.47 -34.88 19.08
C ASP A 15 6.08 -36.04 19.85
N CYS A 16 6.51 -37.08 19.14
CA CYS A 16 7.09 -38.28 19.75
C CYS A 16 8.21 -38.85 18.90
N GLY A 17 9.21 -39.43 19.56
CA GLY A 17 10.36 -40.03 18.90
C GLY A 17 11.44 -39.01 18.52
N SER A 18 12.44 -39.46 17.77
CA SER A 18 13.58 -38.66 17.34
C SER A 18 14.10 -39.13 15.98
N GLY A 19 14.72 -38.24 15.22
CA GLY A 19 15.26 -38.52 13.88
C GLY A 19 14.51 -37.78 12.78
N ILE A 20 14.24 -38.46 11.66
CA ILE A 20 13.65 -37.82 10.48
C ILE A 20 12.20 -37.40 10.80
N PRO A 21 11.84 -36.11 10.63
CA PRO A 21 10.49 -35.65 10.89
C PRO A 21 9.50 -36.30 9.93
N PHE A 22 8.45 -36.89 10.50
CA PHE A 22 7.29 -37.41 9.77
C PHE A 22 6.04 -36.75 10.33
N VAL A 23 5.42 -35.86 9.55
CA VAL A 23 4.10 -35.34 9.89
C VAL A 23 3.05 -36.30 9.36
N PHE A 24 2.22 -36.86 10.25
CA PHE A 24 1.10 -37.71 9.87
C PHE A 24 -0.20 -37.09 10.38
N GLN A 25 -0.97 -36.48 9.47
CA GLN A 25 -2.11 -35.64 9.80
C GLN A 25 -3.42 -36.44 9.93
N HIS A 26 -4.21 -36.14 10.96
CA HIS A 26 -5.50 -36.79 11.23
C HIS A 26 -6.58 -36.44 10.17
N GLY A 27 -7.66 -37.23 10.14
CA GLY A 27 -8.82 -37.04 9.26
C GLY A 27 -9.87 -36.06 9.78
N LEU A 28 -10.87 -35.76 8.95
CA LEU A 28 -12.00 -34.91 9.32
C LEU A 28 -12.75 -35.53 10.50
N GLY A 29 -13.02 -34.72 11.53
CA GLY A 29 -13.80 -35.15 12.68
C GLY A 29 -13.04 -36.00 13.70
N ALA A 30 -11.73 -36.15 13.53
CA ALA A 30 -10.81 -36.78 14.48
C ALA A 30 -9.91 -35.74 15.16
N ASP A 31 -8.87 -36.19 15.86
CA ASP A 31 -7.86 -35.33 16.49
C ASP A 31 -6.47 -35.97 16.35
N ALA A 32 -5.48 -35.34 16.96
CA ALA A 32 -4.11 -35.79 17.02
C ALA A 32 -3.95 -37.22 17.56
N ASN A 33 -4.89 -37.76 18.35
CA ASN A 33 -4.76 -39.11 18.92
C ASN A 33 -4.94 -40.19 17.84
N GLN A 34 -5.80 -39.95 16.85
CA GLN A 34 -6.05 -40.90 15.76
C GLN A 34 -4.76 -41.39 15.10
N THR A 35 -3.79 -40.50 14.90
CA THR A 35 -2.55 -40.84 14.20
C THR A 35 -1.61 -41.66 15.08
N PHE A 36 -1.63 -41.44 16.40
CA PHE A 36 -0.81 -42.16 17.37
C PHE A 36 -1.41 -43.52 17.74
N GLU A 37 -2.73 -43.65 17.69
CA GLU A 37 -3.41 -44.94 17.84
C GLU A 37 -3.16 -45.85 16.63
N LEU A 38 -3.11 -45.27 15.43
CA LEU A 38 -2.88 -46.02 14.19
C LEU A 38 -1.40 -46.33 13.92
N PHE A 39 -0.48 -45.52 14.43
CA PHE A 39 0.94 -45.64 14.12
C PHE A 39 1.84 -45.22 15.27
N GLN A 40 2.72 -46.13 15.67
CA GLN A 40 3.82 -45.91 16.61
C GLN A 40 5.13 -45.79 15.83
N PRO A 41 5.89 -44.68 15.98
CA PRO A 41 7.08 -44.45 15.17
C PRO A 41 8.21 -45.45 15.52
N PRO A 42 8.85 -46.08 14.52
CA PRO A 42 10.06 -46.86 14.74
C PRO A 42 11.24 -45.94 15.08
N ALA A 43 12.32 -46.52 15.61
CA ALA A 43 13.54 -45.78 15.95
C ALA A 43 14.09 -44.98 14.74
N GLY A 44 14.45 -43.72 14.98
CA GLY A 44 14.97 -42.82 13.95
C GLY A 44 13.90 -42.06 13.16
N ILE A 45 12.62 -42.20 13.51
CA ILE A 45 11.52 -41.37 13.04
C ILE A 45 10.98 -40.52 14.19
N ARG A 46 10.78 -39.22 13.94
CA ARG A 46 10.07 -38.30 14.84
C ARG A 46 8.67 -38.06 14.28
N LEU A 47 7.65 -38.63 14.93
CA LEU A 47 6.25 -38.49 14.53
C LEU A 47 5.65 -37.21 15.07
N LEU A 48 5.05 -36.43 14.19
CA LEU A 48 4.45 -35.14 14.47
C LEU A 48 3.02 -35.11 13.93
N THR A 49 2.12 -34.47 14.66
CA THR A 49 0.79 -34.11 14.17
C THR A 49 0.27 -32.93 14.96
N PHE A 50 -0.72 -32.21 14.43
CA PHE A 50 -1.41 -31.17 15.19
C PHE A 50 -2.90 -31.24 14.96
N ASP A 51 -3.68 -30.73 15.91
CA ASP A 51 -5.13 -30.61 15.78
C ASP A 51 -5.46 -29.47 14.81
N CYS A 52 -6.04 -29.79 13.65
CA CYS A 52 -6.51 -28.77 12.71
C CYS A 52 -7.55 -27.84 13.35
N ARG A 53 -7.80 -26.68 12.75
CA ARG A 53 -8.84 -25.76 13.26
C ARG A 53 -10.18 -26.49 13.39
N GLY A 54 -10.85 -26.30 14.52
CA GLY A 54 -12.11 -27.00 14.82
C GLY A 54 -11.96 -28.47 15.23
N HIS A 55 -10.75 -28.96 15.45
CA HIS A 55 -10.47 -30.33 15.94
C HIS A 55 -9.72 -30.29 17.28
N GLY A 56 -9.80 -31.41 18.01
CA GLY A 56 -9.14 -31.63 19.30
C GLY A 56 -9.13 -30.40 20.22
N ASP A 57 -7.94 -30.01 20.68
CA ASP A 57 -7.72 -28.94 21.66
C ASP A 57 -7.29 -27.60 21.05
N THR A 58 -7.30 -27.47 19.72
CA THR A 58 -6.98 -26.22 19.04
C THR A 58 -8.05 -25.14 19.27
N ARG A 59 -7.64 -23.98 19.80
CA ARG A 59 -8.55 -22.85 20.15
C ARG A 59 -7.93 -21.48 19.80
N PRO A 60 -8.75 -20.47 19.49
CA PRO A 60 -10.17 -20.53 19.11
C PRO A 60 -10.36 -21.16 17.70
N LEU A 61 -11.61 -21.37 17.26
CA LEU A 61 -11.93 -21.86 15.91
C LEU A 61 -11.37 -20.95 14.80
N GLY A 62 -11.34 -19.63 15.06
CA GLY A 62 -11.03 -18.60 14.06
C GLY A 62 -12.22 -18.31 13.15
N ALA A 63 -12.00 -17.49 12.11
CA ALA A 63 -13.06 -17.13 11.17
C ALA A 63 -13.51 -18.34 10.34
N GLU A 64 -14.82 -18.62 10.26
CA GLU A 64 -15.35 -19.80 9.55
C GLU A 64 -14.85 -19.92 8.10
N LYS A 65 -14.68 -18.79 7.39
CA LYS A 65 -14.13 -18.77 6.01
C LYS A 65 -12.73 -19.40 5.89
N LYS A 66 -11.97 -19.46 6.99
CA LYS A 66 -10.63 -20.05 7.09
C LYS A 66 -10.65 -21.54 7.47
N ILE A 67 -11.82 -22.14 7.66
CA ILE A 67 -11.97 -23.59 7.77
C ILE A 67 -11.96 -24.15 6.34
N SER A 68 -10.77 -24.50 5.85
CA SER A 68 -10.55 -25.04 4.50
C SER A 68 -9.25 -25.84 4.44
N VAL A 69 -9.16 -26.78 3.50
CA VAL A 69 -7.92 -27.58 3.29
C VAL A 69 -6.75 -26.68 2.93
N GLU A 70 -6.96 -25.61 2.16
CA GLU A 70 -5.91 -24.65 1.81
C GLU A 70 -5.34 -23.96 3.04
N THR A 71 -6.21 -23.53 3.95
CA THR A 71 -5.75 -22.89 5.19
C THR A 71 -5.05 -23.90 6.08
N PHE A 72 -5.56 -25.13 6.19
CA PHE A 72 -4.92 -26.17 7.00
C PHE A 72 -3.55 -26.56 6.45
N THR A 73 -3.35 -26.53 5.13
CA THR A 73 -2.02 -26.71 4.52
C THR A 73 -1.07 -25.57 4.88
N GLU A 74 -1.55 -24.32 4.96
CA GLU A 74 -0.74 -23.19 5.46
C GLU A 74 -0.45 -23.29 6.97
N ASP A 75 -1.40 -23.81 7.76
CA ASP A 75 -1.20 -24.11 9.18
C ASP A 75 -0.12 -25.18 9.35
N LEU A 76 -0.10 -26.22 8.50
CA LEU A 76 0.95 -27.23 8.46
C LEU A 76 2.32 -26.62 8.12
N ARG A 77 2.38 -25.69 7.16
CA ARG A 77 3.62 -24.95 6.85
C ARG A 77 4.10 -24.18 8.08
N ALA A 78 3.20 -23.44 8.73
CA ALA A 78 3.50 -22.67 9.93
C ALA A 78 3.92 -23.58 11.11
N PHE A 79 3.33 -24.75 11.24
CA PHE A 79 3.69 -25.75 12.23
C PHE A 79 5.14 -26.20 12.05
N LEU A 80 5.50 -26.62 10.84
CA LEU A 80 6.87 -27.02 10.52
C LEU A 80 7.87 -25.88 10.72
N ASP A 81 7.52 -24.65 10.31
CA ASP A 81 8.39 -23.48 10.49
C ASP A 81 8.61 -23.18 11.98
N THR A 82 7.55 -23.30 12.81
CA THR A 82 7.63 -23.09 14.25
C THR A 82 8.56 -24.10 14.92
N LEU A 83 8.49 -25.36 14.48
CA LEU A 83 9.37 -26.43 14.94
C LEU A 83 10.75 -26.43 14.27
N ARG A 84 11.00 -25.50 13.34
CA ARG A 84 12.25 -25.37 12.56
C ARG A 84 12.58 -26.63 11.77
N ILE A 85 11.56 -27.18 11.11
CA ILE A 85 11.66 -28.37 10.28
C ILE A 85 11.62 -27.95 8.82
N ASP A 86 12.80 -27.86 8.21
CA ASP A 86 12.95 -27.48 6.81
C ASP A 86 12.45 -28.58 5.87
N HIS A 87 12.69 -29.84 6.21
CA HIS A 87 12.26 -30.98 5.40
C HIS A 87 11.62 -32.07 6.26
N ALA A 88 10.48 -32.59 5.82
CA ALA A 88 9.76 -33.66 6.50
C ALA A 88 9.17 -34.67 5.51
N ILE A 89 8.95 -35.89 5.98
CA ILE A 89 8.01 -36.81 5.37
C ILE A 89 6.62 -36.28 5.70
N ILE A 90 5.75 -36.13 4.71
CA ILE A 90 4.40 -35.60 4.90
C ILE A 90 3.40 -36.70 4.61
N GLY A 91 2.42 -36.88 5.47
CA GLY A 91 1.34 -37.81 5.23
C GLY A 91 0.08 -37.44 5.98
N GLY A 92 -0.99 -38.18 5.71
CA GLY A 92 -2.20 -38.05 6.49
C GLY A 92 -3.30 -39.02 6.08
N ILE A 93 -4.40 -38.96 6.83
CA ILE A 93 -5.56 -39.83 6.70
C ILE A 93 -6.74 -39.01 6.18
N SER A 94 -7.41 -39.45 5.11
CA SER A 94 -8.61 -38.76 4.58
C SER A 94 -8.34 -37.27 4.30
N MET A 95 -8.93 -36.33 5.07
CA MET A 95 -8.63 -34.89 5.02
C MET A 95 -7.13 -34.61 5.12
N GLY A 96 -6.42 -35.29 6.03
CA GLY A 96 -4.97 -35.18 6.17
C GLY A 96 -4.21 -35.65 4.92
N ALA A 97 -4.75 -36.63 4.17
CA ALA A 97 -4.16 -37.05 2.90
C ALA A 97 -4.31 -35.96 1.82
N ALA A 98 -5.45 -35.25 1.77
CA ALA A 98 -5.63 -34.10 0.89
C ALA A 98 -4.69 -32.95 1.24
N MET A 99 -4.51 -32.67 2.54
CA MET A 99 -3.51 -31.70 3.02
C MET A 99 -2.09 -32.09 2.62
N ALA A 100 -1.72 -33.35 2.80
CA ALA A 100 -0.39 -33.88 2.48
C ALA A 100 -0.08 -33.77 0.97
N LEU A 101 -1.04 -34.17 0.12
CA LEU A 101 -0.92 -34.07 -1.33
C LEU A 101 -0.78 -32.61 -1.77
N ARG A 102 -1.62 -31.71 -1.22
CA ARG A 102 -1.54 -30.27 -1.52
C ARG A 102 -0.19 -29.68 -1.08
N PHE A 103 0.28 -30.03 0.11
CA PHE A 103 1.57 -29.56 0.63
C PHE A 103 2.73 -29.99 -0.28
N ALA A 104 2.74 -31.24 -0.75
CA ALA A 104 3.76 -31.75 -1.67
C ALA A 104 3.77 -31.05 -3.04
N LEU A 105 2.63 -30.51 -3.48
CA LEU A 105 2.53 -29.75 -4.74
C LEU A 105 2.96 -28.29 -4.60
N LEU A 106 2.67 -27.67 -3.45
CA LEU A 106 2.99 -26.26 -3.20
C LEU A 106 4.43 -26.06 -2.73
N TYR A 107 4.94 -27.01 -1.93
CA TYR A 107 6.24 -26.95 -1.27
C TYR A 107 7.07 -28.20 -1.56
N PRO A 108 7.29 -28.58 -2.84
CA PRO A 108 7.95 -29.84 -3.20
C PRO A 108 9.38 -29.95 -2.63
N GLU A 109 10.06 -28.83 -2.42
CA GLU A 109 11.39 -28.77 -1.81
C GLU A 109 11.38 -29.14 -0.31
N ARG A 110 10.25 -28.96 0.38
CA ARG A 110 10.09 -29.26 1.82
C ARG A 110 9.75 -30.72 2.09
N VAL A 111 9.46 -31.53 1.07
CA VAL A 111 8.94 -32.90 1.23
C VAL A 111 10.01 -33.95 0.94
N LEU A 112 10.21 -34.87 1.89
CA LEU A 112 11.12 -36.01 1.76
C LEU A 112 10.43 -37.26 1.19
N GLY A 113 9.17 -37.46 1.56
CA GLY A 113 8.33 -38.61 1.19
C GLY A 113 6.86 -38.31 1.46
N LEU A 114 5.97 -39.07 0.83
CA LEU A 114 4.52 -38.87 0.91
C LEU A 114 3.81 -40.15 1.38
N VAL A 115 2.89 -40.05 2.35
CA VAL A 115 2.04 -41.16 2.81
C VAL A 115 0.57 -40.75 2.79
N LEU A 116 -0.22 -41.35 1.89
CA LEU A 116 -1.63 -41.04 1.69
C LEU A 116 -2.49 -42.21 2.17
N SER A 117 -3.13 -42.08 3.32
CA SER A 117 -4.02 -43.11 3.86
C SER A 117 -5.48 -42.77 3.59
N ARG A 118 -6.20 -43.68 2.93
CA ARG A 118 -7.63 -43.57 2.58
C ARG A 118 -7.98 -42.20 1.98
N PRO A 119 -7.41 -41.85 0.81
CA PRO A 119 -7.65 -40.55 0.18
C PRO A 119 -9.13 -40.36 -0.16
N ALA A 120 -9.69 -39.18 0.16
CA ALA A 120 -11.12 -38.89 -0.04
C ALA A 120 -11.41 -37.92 -1.21
N TRP A 121 -10.37 -37.39 -1.86
CA TRP A 121 -10.49 -36.45 -2.99
C TRP A 121 -9.56 -36.84 -4.15
N LEU A 122 -10.01 -36.53 -5.37
CA LEU A 122 -9.21 -36.58 -6.60
C LEU A 122 -8.98 -35.16 -7.15
N ASP A 123 -9.28 -34.92 -8.42
CA ASP A 123 -9.06 -33.64 -9.14
C ASP A 123 -10.36 -32.96 -9.57
N GLN A 124 -11.52 -33.38 -9.05
CA GLN A 124 -12.85 -32.88 -9.41
C GLN A 124 -13.47 -32.03 -8.29
N SER A 125 -14.39 -31.12 -8.66
CA SER A 125 -14.96 -30.11 -7.76
C SER A 125 -16.02 -30.63 -6.79
N ARG A 126 -16.60 -31.81 -7.03
CA ARG A 126 -17.53 -32.46 -6.12
C ARG A 126 -17.33 -33.96 -6.14
N SER A 127 -17.37 -34.56 -4.96
CA SER A 127 -17.31 -36.00 -4.80
C SER A 127 -18.48 -36.42 -3.90
N ASP A 128 -19.38 -37.24 -4.44
CA ASP A 128 -20.64 -37.61 -3.77
C ASP A 128 -20.40 -38.36 -2.46
N ASN A 129 -19.25 -39.05 -2.34
CA ASN A 129 -18.79 -39.79 -1.16
C ASN A 129 -18.70 -38.95 0.12
N LEU A 130 -18.59 -37.62 0.03
CA LEU A 130 -18.45 -36.74 1.20
C LEU A 130 -19.71 -35.92 1.53
N GLN A 131 -20.76 -35.99 0.69
CA GLN A 131 -22.00 -35.23 0.92
C GLN A 131 -22.66 -35.59 2.25
N VAL A 132 -22.44 -36.81 2.72
CA VAL A 132 -22.92 -37.26 4.02
C VAL A 132 -22.54 -36.29 5.14
N PHE A 133 -21.31 -35.76 5.17
CA PHE A 133 -20.86 -34.81 6.19
C PHE A 133 -21.59 -33.45 6.12
N SER A 134 -21.91 -32.98 4.92
CA SER A 134 -22.75 -31.77 4.74
C SER A 134 -24.15 -31.99 5.31
N THR A 135 -24.71 -33.19 5.12
CA THR A 135 -25.99 -33.57 5.71
C THR A 135 -25.91 -33.58 7.24
N LEU A 136 -24.87 -34.20 7.83
CA LEU A 136 -24.67 -34.17 9.29
C LEU A 136 -24.66 -32.73 9.85
N ALA A 137 -23.96 -31.82 9.17
CA ALA A 137 -23.91 -30.42 9.58
C ALA A 137 -25.30 -29.77 9.61
N GLN A 138 -26.14 -30.04 8.61
CA GLN A 138 -27.53 -29.54 8.57
C GLN A 138 -28.35 -30.07 9.76
N PHE A 139 -28.20 -31.35 10.11
CA PHE A 139 -28.88 -31.93 11.27
C PHE A 139 -28.40 -31.30 12.58
N ILE A 140 -27.09 -31.09 12.75
CA ILE A 140 -26.53 -30.41 13.94
C ILE A 140 -27.04 -28.97 14.02
N ARG A 141 -27.02 -28.21 12.92
CA ARG A 141 -27.49 -26.81 12.89
C ARG A 141 -28.98 -26.69 13.20
N ARG A 142 -29.80 -27.62 12.71
CA ARG A 142 -31.27 -27.55 12.81
C ARG A 142 -31.83 -28.11 14.11
N HIS A 143 -31.21 -29.15 14.65
CA HIS A 143 -31.74 -29.92 15.78
C HIS A 143 -30.80 -29.99 16.98
N GLY A 144 -29.60 -29.41 16.89
CA GLY A 144 -28.54 -29.62 17.89
C GLY A 144 -27.90 -31.00 17.77
N ALA A 145 -26.83 -31.24 18.51
CA ALA A 145 -26.02 -32.45 18.36
C ALA A 145 -26.77 -33.73 18.78
N VAL A 146 -27.46 -33.72 19.93
CA VAL A 146 -28.10 -34.91 20.50
C VAL A 146 -29.32 -35.35 19.70
N GLU A 147 -30.25 -34.43 19.43
CA GLU A 147 -31.47 -34.74 18.68
C GLU A 147 -31.19 -34.89 17.19
N GLY A 148 -30.21 -34.15 16.66
CA GLY A 148 -29.72 -34.35 15.29
C GLY A 148 -29.18 -35.76 15.05
N ALA A 149 -28.48 -36.35 16.02
CA ALA A 149 -27.96 -37.71 15.91
C ALA A 149 -29.09 -38.75 15.76
N LYS A 150 -30.13 -38.67 16.60
CA LYS A 150 -31.28 -39.60 16.55
C LYS A 150 -31.98 -39.55 15.21
N ARG A 151 -32.29 -38.33 14.74
CA ARG A 151 -32.97 -38.13 13.44
C ARG A 151 -32.10 -38.53 12.25
N TYR A 152 -30.80 -38.32 12.35
CA TYR A 152 -29.88 -38.73 11.30
C TYR A 152 -29.79 -40.26 11.18
N GLN A 153 -29.83 -40.99 12.31
CA GLN A 153 -29.86 -42.46 12.33
C GLN A 153 -31.08 -43.04 11.59
N GLU A 154 -32.21 -42.33 11.58
CA GLU A 154 -33.44 -42.76 10.90
C GLU A 154 -33.39 -42.54 9.37
N THR A 155 -32.39 -41.83 8.85
CA THR A 155 -32.30 -41.54 7.41
C THR A 155 -31.88 -42.76 6.59
N GLU A 156 -32.47 -42.89 5.39
CA GLU A 156 -32.11 -43.94 4.42
C GLU A 156 -30.62 -43.90 4.07
N ALA A 157 -30.05 -42.70 3.92
CA ALA A 157 -28.63 -42.49 3.64
C ALA A 157 -27.71 -43.06 4.75
N PHE A 158 -28.07 -42.88 6.02
CA PHE A 158 -27.32 -43.46 7.14
C PHE A 158 -27.44 -45.00 7.16
N GLN A 159 -28.64 -45.54 6.96
CA GLN A 159 -28.89 -46.98 6.92
C GLN A 159 -28.11 -47.67 5.79
N GLN A 160 -27.98 -47.01 4.64
CA GLN A 160 -27.17 -47.50 3.52
C GLN A 160 -25.67 -47.55 3.88
N VAL A 161 -25.13 -46.51 4.51
CA VAL A 161 -23.74 -46.50 4.99
C VAL A 161 -23.53 -47.56 6.07
N LEU A 162 -24.47 -47.72 7.01
CA LEU A 162 -24.41 -48.74 8.06
C LEU A 162 -24.34 -50.16 7.49
N LYS A 163 -25.11 -50.43 6.43
CA LYS A 163 -25.11 -51.74 5.75
C LYS A 163 -23.79 -52.03 5.03
N VAL A 164 -23.19 -51.02 4.40
CA VAL A 164 -21.99 -51.19 3.55
C VAL A 164 -20.70 -51.08 4.36
N SER A 165 -20.62 -50.13 5.31
CA SER A 165 -19.44 -49.84 6.12
C SER A 165 -19.86 -49.39 7.53
N PRO A 166 -20.08 -50.35 8.45
CA PRO A 166 -20.48 -50.07 9.84
C PRO A 166 -19.51 -49.14 10.58
N ASP A 167 -18.22 -49.19 10.26
CA ASP A 167 -17.20 -48.33 10.86
C ASP A 167 -17.32 -46.86 10.39
N ASN A 168 -17.69 -46.65 9.12
CA ASN A 168 -17.99 -45.31 8.61
C ASN A 168 -19.25 -44.76 9.28
N ALA A 169 -20.30 -45.60 9.44
CA ALA A 169 -21.51 -45.19 10.17
C ALA A 169 -21.21 -44.79 11.62
N SER A 170 -20.40 -45.58 12.34
CA SER A 170 -19.94 -45.23 13.69
C SER A 170 -19.15 -43.92 13.71
N SER A 171 -18.25 -43.71 12.75
CA SER A 171 -17.46 -42.47 12.61
C SER A 171 -18.32 -41.23 12.35
N LEU A 172 -19.41 -41.39 11.59
CA LEU A 172 -20.39 -40.34 11.31
C LEU A 172 -21.18 -39.99 12.58
N LEU A 173 -21.65 -40.98 13.34
CA LEU A 173 -22.31 -40.73 14.63
C LEU A 173 -21.38 -40.05 15.63
N GLY A 174 -20.09 -40.39 15.61
CA GLY A 174 -19.07 -39.75 16.44
C GLY A 174 -18.95 -38.23 16.21
N GLN A 175 -19.40 -37.70 15.07
CA GLN A 175 -19.40 -36.25 14.83
C GLN A 175 -20.45 -35.51 15.67
N PHE A 176 -21.56 -36.17 16.01
CA PHE A 176 -22.58 -35.60 16.89
C PHE A 176 -22.17 -35.68 18.37
N THR A 177 -21.46 -36.73 18.78
CA THR A 177 -21.08 -36.92 20.18
C THR A 177 -19.82 -36.17 20.59
N HIS A 178 -19.14 -35.51 19.64
CA HIS A 178 -17.98 -34.67 19.92
C HIS A 178 -18.39 -33.52 20.87
N PRO A 179 -17.65 -33.24 21.98
CA PRO A 179 -18.04 -32.23 22.99
C PRO A 179 -18.27 -30.82 22.45
N ARG A 180 -17.67 -30.53 21.28
CA ARG A 180 -17.80 -29.26 20.54
C ARG A 180 -18.47 -29.41 19.18
N ALA A 181 -19.35 -30.39 19.02
CA ALA A 181 -20.02 -30.68 17.75
C ALA A 181 -20.69 -29.44 17.16
N GLU A 182 -21.45 -28.69 17.97
CA GLU A 182 -22.17 -27.48 17.54
C GLU A 182 -21.23 -26.31 17.26
N GLU A 183 -20.24 -26.06 18.12
CA GLU A 183 -19.26 -24.98 17.93
C GLU A 183 -18.43 -25.18 16.66
N THR A 184 -18.10 -26.44 16.33
CA THR A 184 -17.16 -26.75 15.24
C THR A 184 -17.84 -27.26 13.97
N VAL A 185 -19.18 -27.19 13.91
CA VAL A 185 -19.99 -27.72 12.81
C VAL A 185 -19.59 -27.20 11.43
N ALA A 186 -19.06 -25.97 11.34
CA ALA A 186 -18.59 -25.37 10.09
C ALA A 186 -17.54 -26.23 9.36
N LYS A 187 -16.77 -27.08 10.07
CA LYS A 187 -15.81 -27.99 9.43
C LYS A 187 -16.49 -29.08 8.59
N LEU A 188 -17.67 -29.54 9.02
CA LEU A 188 -18.47 -30.55 8.33
C LEU A 188 -19.18 -29.97 7.12
N GLU A 189 -19.40 -28.65 7.08
CA GLU A 189 -19.96 -27.95 5.91
C GLU A 189 -18.88 -27.65 4.88
N ARG A 190 -17.71 -27.20 5.33
CA ARG A 190 -16.72 -26.57 4.44
C ARG A 190 -15.70 -27.54 3.89
N ILE A 191 -15.20 -28.48 4.69
CA ILE A 191 -14.15 -29.41 4.27
C ILE A 191 -14.63 -30.37 3.18
N PRO A 192 -15.83 -31.00 3.26
CA PRO A 192 -16.36 -31.84 2.18
C PRO A 192 -16.48 -31.12 0.83
N ASN A 193 -16.75 -29.81 0.86
CA ASN A 193 -16.88 -28.96 -0.31
C ASN A 193 -15.52 -28.41 -0.82
N TYR A 194 -14.39 -28.92 -0.34
CA TYR A 194 -13.08 -28.58 -0.87
C TYR A 194 -12.98 -28.96 -2.36
N VAL A 195 -12.61 -27.98 -3.18
CA VAL A 195 -12.36 -28.14 -4.61
C VAL A 195 -10.84 -28.16 -4.83
N PRO A 196 -10.23 -29.32 -5.15
CA PRO A 196 -8.81 -29.39 -5.37
C PRO A 196 -8.37 -28.54 -6.57
N GLN A 197 -7.59 -27.50 -6.33
CA GLN A 197 -7.07 -26.59 -7.38
C GLN A 197 -5.83 -27.16 -8.10
N HIS A 198 -5.78 -28.48 -8.31
CA HIS A 198 -4.68 -29.17 -8.96
C HIS A 198 -5.17 -30.28 -9.90
N THR A 199 -4.50 -30.45 -11.03
CA THR A 199 -4.84 -31.48 -12.02
C THR A 199 -4.02 -32.76 -11.81
N ARG A 200 -4.45 -33.89 -12.38
CA ARG A 200 -3.62 -35.10 -12.46
C ARG A 200 -2.23 -34.87 -13.07
N ALA A 201 -2.10 -33.90 -13.98
CA ALA A 201 -0.81 -33.52 -14.55
C ALA A 201 0.14 -32.90 -13.50
N ALA A 202 -0.39 -32.24 -12.47
CA ALA A 202 0.40 -31.74 -11.35
C ALA A 202 0.95 -32.89 -10.49
N TRP A 203 0.18 -33.96 -10.27
CA TRP A 203 0.63 -35.13 -9.50
C TRP A 203 1.81 -35.83 -10.17
N LYS A 204 1.87 -35.82 -11.50
CA LYS A 204 3.03 -36.30 -12.27
C LYS A 204 4.32 -35.51 -12.02
N LYS A 205 4.31 -34.42 -11.27
CA LYS A 205 5.51 -33.66 -10.86
C LYS A 205 6.05 -34.08 -9.50
N ILE A 206 5.30 -34.88 -8.73
CA ILE A 206 5.79 -35.43 -7.47
C ILE A 206 6.88 -36.46 -7.79
N ARG A 207 8.04 -36.30 -7.15
CA ARG A 207 9.26 -37.11 -7.39
C ARG A 207 9.75 -37.84 -6.14
N VAL A 208 9.07 -37.66 -5.02
CA VAL A 208 9.43 -38.27 -3.74
C VAL A 208 8.80 -39.66 -3.61
N PRO A 209 9.43 -40.58 -2.85
CA PRO A 209 8.80 -41.87 -2.53
C PRO A 209 7.40 -41.66 -1.97
N THR A 210 6.42 -42.40 -2.48
CA THR A 210 5.01 -42.22 -2.13
C THR A 210 4.36 -43.56 -1.79
N LEU A 211 3.67 -43.65 -0.65
CA LEU A 211 2.84 -44.78 -0.24
C LEU A 211 1.37 -44.37 -0.24
N VAL A 212 0.50 -45.19 -0.82
CA VAL A 212 -0.95 -45.03 -0.81
C VAL A 212 -1.58 -46.24 -0.14
N LEU A 213 -2.38 -46.03 0.90
CA LEU A 213 -3.11 -47.08 1.61
C LEU A 213 -4.61 -46.96 1.32
N ALA A 214 -5.25 -48.04 0.90
CA ALA A 214 -6.69 -48.09 0.62
C ALA A 214 -7.29 -49.43 1.06
N ASN A 215 -8.62 -49.53 1.18
CA ASN A 215 -9.31 -50.78 1.49
C ASN A 215 -10.60 -50.89 0.66
N GLN A 216 -11.08 -52.11 0.40
CA GLN A 216 -12.21 -52.34 -0.51
C GLN A 216 -13.59 -52.07 0.10
N GLN A 217 -13.71 -51.97 1.43
CA GLN A 217 -14.99 -51.76 2.11
C GLN A 217 -15.01 -50.42 2.87
N ASP A 218 -15.01 -49.33 2.11
CA ASP A 218 -15.03 -47.96 2.64
C ASP A 218 -15.93 -47.07 1.77
N ALA A 219 -17.12 -46.77 2.29
CA ALA A 219 -18.14 -46.00 1.55
C ALA A 219 -17.77 -44.53 1.38
N ILE A 220 -16.94 -44.01 2.30
CA ILE A 220 -16.47 -42.61 2.28
C ILE A 220 -15.17 -42.49 1.48
N HIS A 221 -14.33 -43.52 1.42
CA HIS A 221 -13.02 -43.48 0.76
C HIS A 221 -12.87 -44.64 -0.24
N PRO A 222 -13.49 -44.54 -1.43
CA PRO A 222 -13.47 -45.63 -2.42
C PRO A 222 -12.06 -46.09 -2.77
N PHE A 223 -11.85 -47.40 -2.91
CA PHE A 223 -10.55 -48.00 -3.23
C PHE A 223 -9.96 -47.45 -4.54
N GLU A 224 -10.82 -47.11 -5.49
CA GLU A 224 -10.48 -46.52 -6.78
C GLU A 224 -9.69 -45.22 -6.62
N PHE A 225 -9.94 -44.44 -5.56
CA PHE A 225 -9.23 -43.18 -5.35
C PHE A 225 -7.75 -43.43 -5.07
N GLY A 226 -7.45 -44.46 -4.27
CA GLY A 226 -6.09 -44.93 -4.04
C GLY A 226 -5.42 -45.41 -5.34
N THR A 227 -6.17 -46.16 -6.16
CA THR A 227 -5.70 -46.64 -7.47
C THR A 227 -5.35 -45.50 -8.43
N VAL A 228 -6.21 -44.49 -8.54
CA VAL A 228 -5.99 -43.33 -9.40
C VAL A 228 -4.76 -42.54 -8.97
N LEU A 229 -4.58 -42.30 -7.67
CA LEU A 229 -3.43 -41.58 -7.14
C LEU A 229 -2.12 -42.36 -7.36
N ALA A 230 -2.11 -43.66 -7.07
CA ALA A 230 -0.92 -44.50 -7.25
C ALA A 230 -0.49 -44.60 -8.73
N ARG A 231 -1.45 -44.66 -9.67
CA ARG A 231 -1.15 -44.65 -11.12
C ARG A 231 -0.64 -43.29 -11.61
N SER A 232 -1.06 -42.19 -10.96
CA SER A 232 -0.75 -40.83 -11.43
C SER A 232 0.54 -40.27 -10.85
N ILE A 233 0.95 -40.71 -9.66
CA ILE A 233 2.18 -40.28 -8.98
C ILE A 233 3.32 -41.25 -9.35
N PRO A 234 4.37 -40.79 -10.04
CA PRO A 234 5.48 -41.66 -10.43
C PRO A 234 6.14 -42.34 -9.23
N GLY A 235 6.21 -43.68 -9.28
CA GLY A 235 6.84 -44.48 -8.22
C GLY A 235 6.01 -44.62 -6.93
N ALA A 236 4.72 -44.27 -6.96
CA ALA A 236 3.83 -44.51 -5.83
C ALA A 236 3.49 -45.99 -5.69
N GLN A 237 3.48 -46.49 -4.45
CA GLN A 237 3.09 -47.85 -4.11
C GLN A 237 1.67 -47.85 -3.51
N LEU A 238 0.73 -48.55 -4.14
CA LEU A 238 -0.58 -48.84 -3.55
C LEU A 238 -0.49 -50.11 -2.70
N VAL A 239 -1.05 -50.07 -1.50
CA VAL A 239 -1.20 -51.23 -0.62
C VAL A 239 -2.62 -51.28 -0.09
N GLU A 240 -3.23 -52.47 -0.17
CA GLU A 240 -4.51 -52.74 0.46
C GLU A 240 -4.32 -53.04 1.95
N ILE A 241 -5.15 -52.42 2.80
CA ILE A 241 -5.18 -52.67 4.24
C ILE A 241 -6.53 -53.30 4.61
N ALA A 242 -6.59 -54.10 5.68
CA ALA A 242 -7.84 -54.69 6.12
C ALA A 242 -8.91 -53.59 6.41
N PRO A 243 -10.16 -53.74 5.93
CA PRO A 243 -11.24 -52.82 6.30
C PRO A 243 -11.49 -52.79 7.81
N LYS A 244 -11.79 -51.60 8.35
CA LYS A 244 -12.10 -51.43 9.78
C LYS A 244 -13.37 -52.17 10.19
N SER A 245 -14.33 -52.28 9.27
CA SER A 245 -15.56 -53.06 9.40
C SER A 245 -15.30 -54.55 9.66
N ILE A 246 -14.19 -55.09 9.14
CA ILE A 246 -13.82 -56.51 9.30
C ILE A 246 -12.99 -56.68 10.58
N SER A 247 -11.94 -55.88 10.76
CA SER A 247 -11.11 -55.92 11.97
C SER A 247 -10.31 -54.63 12.16
N LEU A 248 -10.71 -53.83 13.15
CA LEU A 248 -9.95 -52.63 13.55
C LEU A 248 -8.52 -52.97 14.00
N LYS A 249 -8.33 -54.11 14.66
CA LYS A 249 -7.02 -54.60 15.10
C LYS A 249 -6.12 -54.92 13.91
N GLN A 250 -6.66 -55.62 12.91
CA GLN A 250 -5.90 -55.95 11.69
C GLN A 250 -5.62 -54.70 10.86
N HIS A 251 -6.60 -53.81 10.70
CA HIS A 251 -6.42 -52.53 10.02
C HIS A 251 -5.25 -51.73 10.60
N THR A 252 -5.22 -51.59 11.93
CA THR A 252 -4.16 -50.88 12.65
C THR A 252 -2.81 -51.58 12.47
N ALA A 253 -2.77 -52.92 12.56
CA ALA A 253 -1.56 -53.69 12.32
C ALA A 253 -1.02 -53.55 10.89
N ASP A 254 -1.90 -53.49 9.88
CA ASP A 254 -1.52 -53.30 8.48
C ASP A 254 -0.97 -51.89 8.24
N VAL A 255 -1.63 -50.85 8.78
CA VAL A 255 -1.11 -49.47 8.72
C VAL A 255 0.27 -49.39 9.39
N GLN A 256 0.41 -49.92 10.61
CA GLN A 256 1.68 -49.97 11.33
C GLN A 256 2.77 -50.65 10.49
N ARG A 257 2.47 -51.83 9.94
CA ARG A 257 3.42 -52.64 9.17
C ARG A 257 3.86 -51.91 7.90
N HIS A 258 2.92 -51.46 7.07
CA HIS A 258 3.24 -50.91 5.76
C HIS A 258 3.89 -49.53 5.83
N VAL A 259 3.44 -48.66 6.75
CA VAL A 259 4.09 -47.36 6.98
C VAL A 259 5.50 -47.59 7.53
N SER A 260 5.70 -48.48 8.51
CA SER A 260 7.05 -48.78 9.04
C SER A 260 8.00 -49.32 7.98
N GLN A 261 7.54 -50.24 7.12
CA GLN A 261 8.33 -50.79 6.03
C GLN A 261 8.71 -49.71 5.01
N PHE A 262 7.76 -48.85 4.63
CA PHE A 262 8.01 -47.73 3.72
C PHE A 262 9.03 -46.75 4.29
N LEU A 263 8.88 -46.33 5.54
CA LEU A 263 9.80 -45.43 6.22
C LEU A 263 11.21 -46.05 6.32
N SER A 264 11.26 -47.33 6.67
CA SER A 264 12.52 -48.06 6.82
C SER A 264 13.29 -48.20 5.52
N ARG A 265 12.58 -48.56 4.44
CA ARG A 265 13.16 -48.76 3.11
C ARG A 265 13.70 -47.47 2.51
N ASN A 266 13.01 -46.35 2.72
CA ASN A 266 13.30 -45.11 2.00
C ASN A 266 14.11 -44.08 2.81
N PHE A 267 14.11 -44.15 4.15
CA PHE A 267 14.64 -43.06 4.96
C PHE A 267 15.58 -43.48 6.10
N THR A 268 15.39 -44.65 6.73
CA THR A 268 16.19 -44.99 7.93
C THR A 268 17.32 -46.00 7.68
N ARG A 269 17.36 -46.72 6.54
CA ARG A 269 18.44 -47.69 6.21
C ARG A 269 19.59 -47.09 5.37
N GLY A 270 20.83 -47.40 5.76
CA GLY A 270 22.05 -47.32 4.93
C GLY A 270 22.26 -46.03 4.12
N ARG A 271 22.40 -46.16 2.79
CA ARG A 271 22.67 -45.08 1.83
C ARG A 271 21.51 -44.06 1.74
N ALA A 272 20.28 -44.50 1.99
CA ALA A 272 19.09 -43.66 1.95
C ALA A 272 19.04 -42.66 3.12
N ARG A 273 19.41 -43.10 4.34
CA ARG A 273 19.57 -42.22 5.51
C ARG A 273 20.61 -41.13 5.27
N ARG A 274 21.76 -41.48 4.67
CA ARG A 274 22.81 -40.50 4.32
C ARG A 274 22.35 -39.49 3.27
N ALA A 275 21.60 -39.92 2.24
CA ALA A 275 21.06 -39.04 1.21
C ALA A 275 19.97 -38.08 1.75
N ALA A 276 19.08 -38.56 2.61
CA ALA A 276 18.08 -37.74 3.28
C ALA A 276 18.74 -36.71 4.20
N MET A 277 19.73 -37.12 4.99
CA MET A 277 20.49 -36.23 5.87
C MET A 277 21.31 -35.18 5.10
N ARG A 278 21.79 -35.51 3.90
CA ARG A 278 22.50 -34.57 3.01
C ARG A 278 21.59 -33.50 2.40
N ARG A 279 20.33 -33.82 2.09
CA ARG A 279 19.33 -32.83 1.65
C ARG A 279 18.94 -31.86 2.77
N ILE A 280 18.84 -32.37 4.00
CA ILE A 280 18.57 -31.56 5.20
C ILE A 280 19.71 -30.57 5.50
N THR A 281 20.95 -30.86 5.07
CA THR A 281 22.14 -30.06 5.40
C THR A 281 22.64 -29.12 4.28
N GLN A 282 22.03 -29.09 3.09
CA GLN A 282 22.50 -28.34 1.91
C GLN A 282 21.59 -27.17 1.44
N ALA A 283 20.72 -26.60 2.29
CA ALA A 283 19.98 -25.38 1.91
C ALA A 283 20.94 -24.18 1.79
N ALA A 284 20.97 -23.50 0.63
CA ALA A 284 21.83 -22.34 0.40
C ALA A 284 21.44 -21.18 1.36
N PRO A 285 22.41 -20.45 1.93
CA PRO A 285 22.10 -19.37 2.87
C PRO A 285 21.33 -18.23 2.19
N ALA A 286 20.29 -17.73 2.86
CA ALA A 286 19.57 -16.52 2.45
C ALA A 286 20.13 -15.29 3.20
N PHE A 287 20.31 -14.17 2.51
CA PHE A 287 20.76 -12.91 3.11
C PHE A 287 19.72 -11.82 2.89
N LEU A 288 19.49 -10.99 3.91
CA LEU A 288 18.47 -9.95 3.88
C LEU A 288 19.06 -8.57 4.21
N GLY A 289 18.87 -7.60 3.31
CA GLY A 289 19.22 -6.20 3.51
C GLY A 289 18.00 -5.31 3.51
N LEU A 290 17.89 -4.42 4.50
CA LEU A 290 16.83 -3.41 4.62
C LEU A 290 17.44 -2.01 4.57
N ASP A 291 16.80 -1.13 3.81
CA ASP A 291 17.04 0.32 3.82
C ASP A 291 15.73 1.04 4.14
N CYS A 292 15.65 1.62 5.33
CA CYS A 292 14.45 2.23 5.88
C CYS A 292 14.65 3.74 5.99
N GLY A 293 14.12 4.48 5.01
CA GLY A 293 14.20 5.94 4.96
C GLY A 293 12.93 6.62 5.46
N GLY A 294 13.00 7.94 5.67
CA GLY A 294 11.87 8.72 6.21
C GLY A 294 10.62 8.83 5.32
N THR A 295 10.64 8.30 4.10
CA THR A 295 9.50 8.34 3.16
C THR A 295 9.14 6.96 2.62
N ARG A 296 10.12 6.07 2.47
CA ARG A 296 9.94 4.69 1.97
C ARG A 296 10.97 3.77 2.61
N SER A 297 10.66 2.48 2.65
CA SER A 297 11.58 1.43 3.09
C SER A 297 11.65 0.33 2.04
N VAL A 298 12.84 -0.21 1.80
CA VAL A 298 13.09 -1.24 0.80
C VAL A 298 13.79 -2.42 1.46
N ALA A 299 13.32 -3.64 1.18
CA ALA A 299 13.97 -4.88 1.57
C ALA A 299 14.41 -5.66 0.33
N VAL A 300 15.63 -6.20 0.39
CA VAL A 300 16.21 -7.04 -0.66
C VAL A 300 16.72 -8.34 -0.03
N CYS A 301 16.27 -9.47 -0.55
CA CYS A 301 16.70 -10.80 -0.12
C CYS A 301 17.41 -11.53 -1.26
N GLU A 302 18.57 -12.13 -0.99
CA GLU A 302 19.23 -13.05 -1.90
C GLU A 302 19.11 -14.49 -1.40
N TYR A 303 18.73 -15.41 -2.28
CA TYR A 303 18.67 -16.86 -2.01
C TYR A 303 18.98 -17.65 -3.27
N GLY A 304 19.92 -18.60 -3.18
CA GLY A 304 20.28 -19.47 -4.32
C GLY A 304 20.70 -18.70 -5.58
N GLY A 305 21.36 -17.55 -5.42
CA GLY A 305 21.77 -16.65 -6.52
C GLY A 305 20.66 -15.80 -7.13
N ARG A 306 19.43 -15.84 -6.60
CA ARG A 306 18.30 -15.00 -7.01
C ARG A 306 18.06 -13.87 -6.01
N VAL A 307 17.69 -12.69 -6.50
CA VAL A 307 17.37 -11.52 -5.69
C VAL A 307 15.88 -11.22 -5.75
N ARG A 308 15.24 -11.03 -4.58
CA ARG A 308 13.87 -10.54 -4.42
C ARG A 308 13.88 -9.16 -3.78
N ARG A 309 12.92 -8.31 -4.14
CA ARG A 309 12.77 -6.94 -3.64
C ARG A 309 11.33 -6.68 -3.22
N VAL A 310 11.14 -6.03 -2.08
CA VAL A 310 9.84 -5.49 -1.61
C VAL A 310 10.04 -4.06 -1.14
N GLU A 311 9.00 -3.24 -1.27
CA GLU A 311 8.96 -1.86 -0.80
C GLU A 311 7.77 -1.69 0.14
N ALA A 312 7.94 -0.86 1.16
CA ALA A 312 6.94 -0.53 2.17
C ALA A 312 7.00 0.97 2.51
N GLY A 313 6.14 1.39 3.45
CA GLY A 313 6.01 2.77 3.92
C GLY A 313 7.27 3.34 4.61
N PRO A 314 7.18 4.57 5.16
CA PRO A 314 8.30 5.25 5.80
C PRO A 314 8.84 4.48 7.01
N GLY A 315 10.16 4.42 7.13
CA GLY A 315 10.88 3.73 8.18
C GLY A 315 11.83 4.67 8.92
N ASN A 316 11.29 5.55 9.76
CA ASN A 316 12.08 6.37 10.68
C ASN A 316 11.70 6.02 12.12
N VAL A 317 12.61 5.40 12.86
CA VAL A 317 12.35 4.95 14.24
C VAL A 317 11.97 6.09 15.19
N GLY A 318 12.38 7.32 14.90
CA GLY A 318 11.98 8.51 15.67
C GLY A 318 10.53 8.93 15.45
N LEU A 319 9.91 8.50 14.35
CA LEU A 319 8.52 8.82 14.00
C LEU A 319 7.57 7.63 14.19
N LEU A 320 8.11 6.41 14.34
CA LEU A 320 7.33 5.19 14.50
C LEU A 320 7.27 4.77 15.97
N ASN A 321 6.08 4.44 16.45
CA ASN A 321 5.95 3.67 17.69
C ASN A 321 6.33 2.20 17.48
N ASP A 322 6.48 1.44 18.57
CA ASP A 322 6.99 0.06 18.51
C ASP A 322 6.07 -0.89 17.72
N SER A 323 4.75 -0.66 17.76
CA SER A 323 3.77 -1.44 16.97
C SER A 323 3.89 -1.16 15.47
N GLN A 324 4.03 0.10 15.09
CA GLN A 324 4.23 0.51 13.69
C GLN A 324 5.56 0.00 13.13
N LEU A 325 6.63 0.07 13.94
CA LEU A 325 7.95 -0.46 13.57
C LEU A 325 7.90 -1.98 13.34
N LEU A 326 7.22 -2.72 14.21
CA LEU A 326 7.03 -4.16 14.06
C LEU A 326 6.17 -4.50 12.83
N ALA A 327 5.12 -3.73 12.56
CA ALA A 327 4.28 -3.89 11.37
C ALA A 327 5.10 -3.68 10.08
N LEU A 328 5.94 -2.63 10.03
CA LEU A 328 6.84 -2.37 8.91
C LEU A 328 7.80 -3.55 8.66
N PHE A 329 8.44 -4.09 9.70
CA PHE A 329 9.33 -5.24 9.53
C PHE A 329 8.61 -6.51 9.10
N ARG A 330 7.38 -6.74 9.58
CA ARG A 330 6.55 -7.86 9.09
C ARG A 330 6.19 -7.70 7.63
N GLU A 331 5.83 -6.49 7.19
CA GLU A 331 5.57 -6.21 5.78
C GLU A 331 6.82 -6.47 4.93
N LEU A 332 7.97 -5.90 5.33
CA LEU A 332 9.25 -6.09 4.63
C LEU A 332 9.71 -7.56 4.63
N SER A 333 9.37 -8.34 5.66
CA SER A 333 9.69 -9.78 5.74
C SER A 333 9.03 -10.62 4.63
N SER A 334 7.99 -10.08 3.97
CA SER A 334 7.35 -10.75 2.83
C SER A 334 8.31 -11.04 1.68
N VAL A 335 9.43 -10.31 1.58
CA VAL A 335 10.47 -10.52 0.56
C VAL A 335 11.07 -11.94 0.59
N HIS A 336 11.10 -12.58 1.77
CA HIS A 336 11.59 -13.95 1.96
C HIS A 336 10.47 -14.97 2.23
N LYS A 337 9.20 -14.59 2.04
CA LYS A 337 8.07 -15.50 2.22
C LYS A 337 8.19 -16.73 1.31
N GLY A 338 8.05 -17.92 1.89
CA GLY A 338 8.21 -19.20 1.20
C GLY A 338 9.67 -19.57 0.86
N LEU A 339 10.65 -18.86 1.43
CA LEU A 339 12.07 -19.21 1.41
C LEU A 339 12.53 -19.63 2.82
N CYS A 340 13.80 -20.02 2.96
CA CYS A 340 14.39 -20.24 4.28
C CYS A 340 14.54 -18.92 5.05
N VAL A 341 14.59 -19.01 6.38
CA VAL A 341 14.89 -17.87 7.25
C VAL A 341 16.27 -17.32 6.87
N PRO A 342 16.44 -15.99 6.74
CA PRO A 342 17.75 -15.40 6.45
C PRO A 342 18.81 -15.86 7.46
N SER A 343 19.98 -16.22 6.95
CA SER A 343 21.18 -16.54 7.73
C SER A 343 21.80 -15.31 8.37
N ALA A 344 21.56 -14.12 7.81
CA ALA A 344 21.90 -12.83 8.40
C ALA A 344 20.98 -11.71 7.87
N VAL A 345 20.75 -10.71 8.70
CA VAL A 345 19.97 -9.50 8.38
C VAL A 345 20.83 -8.26 8.62
N ALA A 346 20.76 -7.29 7.72
CA ALA A 346 21.28 -5.94 7.94
C ALA A 346 20.18 -4.92 7.75
N ILE A 347 20.07 -3.95 8.66
CA ILE A 347 19.02 -2.94 8.66
C ILE A 347 19.66 -1.56 8.74
N GLY A 348 19.64 -0.81 7.64
CA GLY A 348 19.83 0.63 7.65
C GLY A 348 18.52 1.32 7.97
N MET A 349 18.47 2.17 8.99
CA MET A 349 17.25 2.91 9.31
C MET A 349 17.54 4.35 9.75
N ALA A 350 16.77 5.30 9.22
CA ALA A 350 16.80 6.69 9.66
C ALA A 350 16.49 6.77 11.18
N GLY A 351 17.40 7.40 11.93
CA GLY A 351 17.35 7.48 13.41
C GLY A 351 18.21 6.44 14.15
N ALA A 352 18.68 5.38 13.48
CA ALA A 352 19.52 4.34 14.10
C ALA A 352 20.91 4.83 14.60
N GLY A 353 21.25 6.10 14.37
CA GLY A 353 22.41 6.76 14.97
C GLY A 353 22.29 7.01 16.47
N ILE A 354 21.06 7.05 17.02
CA ILE A 354 20.81 7.22 18.46
C ILE A 354 20.74 5.84 19.12
N ALA A 355 21.55 5.61 20.16
CA ALA A 355 21.68 4.28 20.80
C ALA A 355 20.34 3.69 21.29
N ALA A 356 19.51 4.50 21.96
CA ALA A 356 18.19 4.07 22.41
C ALA A 356 17.26 3.68 21.24
N GLN A 357 17.35 4.40 20.12
CA GLN A 357 16.57 4.10 18.92
C GLN A 357 17.09 2.84 18.21
N ARG A 358 18.40 2.64 18.17
CA ARG A 358 19.02 1.40 17.66
C ARG A 358 18.55 0.18 18.43
N GLN A 359 18.52 0.24 19.77
CA GLN A 359 17.98 -0.85 20.59
C GLN A 359 16.50 -1.13 20.31
N ARG A 360 15.68 -0.09 20.05
CA ARG A 360 14.28 -0.28 19.63
C ARG A 360 14.20 -1.06 18.31
N ILE A 361 15.05 -0.72 17.34
CA ILE A 361 15.15 -1.43 16.06
C ILE A 361 15.57 -2.88 16.27
N GLU A 362 16.62 -3.13 17.04
CA GLU A 362 17.12 -4.48 17.34
C GLU A 362 16.05 -5.35 18.01
N ARG A 363 15.32 -4.80 18.99
CA ARG A 363 14.20 -5.51 19.65
C ARG A 363 13.07 -5.83 18.69
N ALA A 364 12.72 -4.92 17.79
CA ALA A 364 11.69 -5.16 16.77
C ALA A 364 12.17 -6.21 15.75
N ALA A 365 13.42 -6.13 15.30
CA ALA A 365 14.03 -7.08 14.38
C ALA A 365 14.10 -8.48 14.99
N ALA A 366 14.47 -8.61 16.27
CA ALA A 366 14.52 -9.89 16.98
C ALA A 366 13.14 -10.57 17.10
N LYS A 367 12.05 -9.81 17.09
CA LYS A 367 10.67 -10.35 17.05
C LYS A 367 10.29 -10.91 15.67
N VAL A 368 10.89 -10.41 14.60
CA VAL A 368 10.59 -10.82 13.21
C VAL A 368 11.57 -11.89 12.71
N TRP A 369 12.84 -11.77 13.07
CA TRP A 369 13.93 -12.68 12.72
C TRP A 369 14.63 -13.21 13.98
N PRO A 370 13.96 -14.08 14.76
CA PRO A 370 14.50 -14.57 16.02
C PRO A 370 15.74 -15.44 15.82
N ARG A 371 16.80 -15.15 16.57
CA ARG A 371 18.12 -15.86 16.53
C ARG A 371 18.87 -15.74 15.20
N THR A 372 18.47 -14.83 14.31
CA THR A 372 19.25 -14.48 13.12
C THR A 372 20.24 -13.37 13.47
N PRO A 373 21.54 -13.51 13.16
CA PRO A 373 22.51 -12.42 13.26
C PRO A 373 21.99 -11.16 12.56
N CYS A 374 21.89 -10.06 13.30
CA CYS A 374 21.35 -8.80 12.81
C CYS A 374 22.33 -7.66 13.06
N VAL A 375 22.66 -6.89 12.02
CA VAL A 375 23.38 -5.62 12.15
C VAL A 375 22.43 -4.45 11.91
N VAL A 376 22.38 -3.50 12.82
CA VAL A 376 21.56 -2.29 12.71
C VAL A 376 22.46 -1.07 12.56
N THR A 377 22.23 -0.29 11.51
CA THR A 377 23.05 0.87 11.11
C THR A 377 22.17 2.01 10.61
N GLY A 378 22.74 3.18 10.36
CA GLY A 378 22.04 4.29 9.72
C GLY A 378 21.74 4.03 8.24
N ASP A 379 20.73 4.69 7.71
CA ASP A 379 20.38 4.75 6.27
C ASP A 379 21.51 5.33 5.40
N LEU A 380 22.45 6.07 5.98
CA LEU A 380 23.65 6.52 5.28
C LEU A 380 24.69 5.42 5.11
N ASP A 381 24.79 4.51 6.06
CA ASP A 381 25.81 3.47 6.02
C ASP A 381 25.47 2.45 4.94
N THR A 382 24.19 2.17 4.74
CA THR A 382 23.68 1.36 3.62
C THR A 382 23.97 2.02 2.27
N ALA A 383 23.81 3.34 2.17
CA ALA A 383 24.17 4.09 0.95
C ALA A 383 25.70 4.08 0.71
N LEU A 384 26.52 4.17 1.76
CA LEU A 384 27.98 4.08 1.66
C LEU A 384 28.42 2.68 1.24
N ALA A 385 27.87 1.63 1.84
CA ALA A 385 28.15 0.25 1.44
C ALA A 385 27.70 -0.04 0.00
N ALA A 386 26.57 0.53 -0.44
CA ALA A 386 26.13 0.43 -1.83
C ALA A 386 27.10 1.10 -2.82
N ALA A 387 27.72 2.22 -2.42
CA ALA A 387 28.76 2.87 -3.21
C ALA A 387 30.07 2.07 -3.25
N GLU A 388 30.41 1.36 -2.17
CA GLU A 388 31.61 0.49 -2.09
C GLU A 388 31.49 -0.81 -2.91
N ILE A 389 30.30 -1.16 -3.41
CA ILE A 389 30.11 -2.29 -4.35
C ILE A 389 30.90 -2.07 -5.63
N ASP A 390 30.92 -0.84 -6.15
CA ASP A 390 31.58 -0.51 -7.42
C ASP A 390 33.08 -0.23 -7.24
N GLU A 391 33.45 0.48 -6.17
CA GLU A 391 34.82 0.93 -5.97
C GLU A 391 35.14 1.05 -4.47
N GLN A 392 36.19 0.34 -4.04
CA GLN A 392 36.62 0.32 -2.65
C GLN A 392 37.72 1.36 -2.40
N VAL A 393 37.64 2.03 -1.25
CA VAL A 393 38.67 2.98 -0.84
C VAL A 393 40.01 2.26 -0.62
N GLY A 394 41.12 2.90 -1.02
CA GLY A 394 42.46 2.31 -0.98
C GLY A 394 42.84 1.52 -2.24
N LYS A 395 41.88 1.23 -3.14
CA LYS A 395 42.16 0.69 -4.48
C LYS A 395 42.20 1.81 -5.52
N ASN A 396 42.97 1.62 -6.60
CA ASN A 396 43.07 2.55 -7.73
C ASN A 396 43.35 4.01 -7.34
N GLY A 397 44.15 4.22 -6.29
CA GLY A 397 44.50 5.54 -5.77
C GLY A 397 43.35 6.34 -5.13
N LEU A 398 42.19 5.72 -4.87
CA LEU A 398 41.06 6.37 -4.22
C LEU A 398 41.34 6.57 -2.72
N ALA A 399 41.52 7.82 -2.30
CA ALA A 399 41.86 8.13 -0.91
C ALA A 399 40.65 8.14 0.03
N ALA A 400 39.50 8.60 -0.47
CA ALA A 400 38.24 8.62 0.28
C ALA A 400 37.02 8.50 -0.63
N LEU A 401 35.94 7.96 -0.06
CA LEU A 401 34.61 7.91 -0.65
C LEU A 401 33.66 8.71 0.26
N VAL A 402 32.91 9.63 -0.34
CA VAL A 402 31.96 10.52 0.35
C VAL A 402 30.58 10.35 -0.28
N VAL A 403 29.59 9.99 0.52
CA VAL A 403 28.18 10.00 0.13
C VAL A 403 27.56 11.35 0.46
N VAL A 404 26.90 11.92 -0.53
CA VAL A 404 26.16 13.18 -0.44
C VAL A 404 24.68 12.86 -0.57
N LEU A 405 23.96 12.83 0.55
CA LEU A 405 22.53 12.54 0.59
C LEU A 405 21.73 13.84 0.68
N SER A 406 20.84 14.06 -0.30
CA SER A 406 19.80 15.09 -0.21
C SER A 406 18.46 14.53 -0.72
N GLY A 407 17.57 14.28 0.23
CA GLY A 407 16.18 13.88 0.04
C GLY A 407 15.27 14.76 0.90
N THR A 408 14.37 14.17 1.68
CA THR A 408 13.55 14.90 2.66
C THR A 408 14.40 15.63 3.70
N GLY A 409 15.53 15.04 4.10
CA GLY A 409 16.62 15.69 4.85
C GLY A 409 17.93 15.65 4.05
N SER A 410 19.01 16.21 4.61
CA SER A 410 20.34 16.13 4.00
C SER A 410 21.42 15.85 5.03
N VAL A 411 22.39 15.03 4.64
CA VAL A 411 23.48 14.57 5.50
C VAL A 411 24.57 13.94 4.64
N PHE A 412 25.80 13.98 5.15
CA PHE A 412 26.99 13.56 4.44
C PHE A 412 27.74 12.56 5.30
N CYS A 413 28.22 11.48 4.70
CA CYS A 413 29.14 10.58 5.36
C CYS A 413 30.26 10.20 4.40
N GLY A 414 31.37 9.72 4.94
CA GLY A 414 32.43 9.17 4.12
C GLY A 414 33.43 8.39 4.92
N LYS A 415 34.27 7.66 4.19
CA LYS A 415 35.30 6.79 4.75
C LYS A 415 36.59 6.89 3.94
N ASN A 416 37.73 6.79 4.60
CA ASN A 416 39.04 6.72 3.94
C ASN A 416 39.63 5.30 3.96
N ALA A 417 40.78 5.10 3.31
CA ALA A 417 41.43 3.79 3.20
C ALA A 417 41.82 3.16 4.55
N ARG A 418 41.97 3.97 5.61
CA ARG A 418 42.27 3.50 6.97
C ARG A 418 41.02 3.12 7.76
N GLY A 419 39.85 3.22 7.15
CA GLY A 419 38.57 2.97 7.80
C GLY A 419 38.07 4.12 8.67
N HIS A 420 38.76 5.27 8.71
CA HIS A 420 38.27 6.45 9.42
C HIS A 420 36.97 6.93 8.78
N TYR A 421 35.91 7.03 9.59
CA TYR A 421 34.58 7.44 9.18
C TYR A 421 34.29 8.87 9.66
N VAL A 422 33.72 9.68 8.77
CA VAL A 422 33.31 11.06 9.09
C VAL A 422 31.85 11.24 8.68
N ARG A 423 31.10 11.93 9.55
CA ARG A 423 29.74 12.41 9.28
C ARG A 423 29.70 13.93 9.41
N VAL A 424 28.99 14.59 8.49
CA VAL A 424 28.71 16.02 8.52
C VAL A 424 27.20 16.22 8.34
N GLY A 425 26.59 17.10 9.15
CA GLY A 425 25.16 17.38 9.10
C GLY A 425 24.27 16.30 9.75
N GLY A 426 22.98 16.31 9.40
CA GLY A 426 21.98 15.39 9.94
C GLY A 426 21.60 15.67 11.41
N TRP A 427 21.53 16.95 11.79
CA TRP A 427 21.07 17.42 13.10
C TRP A 427 19.54 17.55 13.20
N GLY A 428 18.82 17.16 12.14
CA GLY A 428 17.37 17.29 12.04
C GLY A 428 16.96 18.50 11.20
N HIS A 429 15.67 18.53 10.84
CA HIS A 429 15.13 19.44 9.85
C HIS A 429 14.87 20.87 10.34
N VAL A 430 14.68 21.03 11.65
CA VAL A 430 14.43 22.34 12.27
C VAL A 430 15.72 23.17 12.37
N VAL A 431 16.83 22.51 12.73
CA VAL A 431 18.12 23.18 13.03
C VAL A 431 19.23 22.87 12.03
N GLY A 432 18.98 21.97 11.08
CA GLY A 432 19.97 21.44 10.14
C GLY A 432 19.41 21.16 8.75
N ASP A 433 19.85 20.05 8.13
CA ASP A 433 19.42 19.58 6.81
C ASP A 433 19.49 20.63 5.68
N LYS A 434 20.55 21.44 5.62
CA LYS A 434 20.75 22.46 4.58
C LYS A 434 20.76 21.83 3.19
N GLY A 435 20.03 22.44 2.25
CA GLY A 435 19.90 21.93 0.88
C GLY A 435 19.11 20.62 0.76
N SER A 436 18.35 20.23 1.78
CA SER A 436 17.32 19.20 1.70
C SER A 436 16.04 19.72 1.05
N ALA A 437 15.15 18.81 0.66
CA ALA A 437 13.83 19.17 0.14
C ALA A 437 13.01 19.98 1.17
N TYR A 438 13.05 19.59 2.45
CA TYR A 438 12.37 20.34 3.51
C TYR A 438 12.85 21.79 3.58
N GLU A 439 14.17 21.98 3.59
CA GLU A 439 14.75 23.30 3.70
C GLU A 439 14.48 24.18 2.46
N ILE A 440 14.55 23.59 1.26
CA ILE A 440 14.17 24.26 0.01
C ILE A 440 12.70 24.72 0.07
N GLY A 441 11.78 23.85 0.50
CA GLY A 441 10.36 24.16 0.63
C GLY A 441 10.09 25.26 1.66
N LEU A 442 10.68 25.16 2.85
CA LEU A 442 10.52 26.17 3.89
C LEU A 442 11.10 27.53 3.49
N ARG A 443 12.26 27.55 2.83
CA ARG A 443 12.85 28.78 2.28
C ARG A 443 11.96 29.40 1.21
N ALA A 444 11.27 28.60 0.41
CA ALA A 444 10.33 29.12 -0.59
C ALA A 444 9.17 29.87 0.06
N ILE A 445 8.54 29.30 1.09
CA ILE A 445 7.46 29.98 1.83
C ILE A 445 7.99 31.27 2.45
N LYS A 446 9.12 31.22 3.16
CA LYS A 446 9.73 32.41 3.79
C LYS A 446 10.06 33.49 2.77
N ALA A 447 10.63 33.12 1.63
CA ALA A 447 10.97 34.07 0.58
C ALA A 447 9.71 34.69 -0.04
N VAL A 448 8.68 33.89 -0.31
CA VAL A 448 7.41 34.39 -0.85
C VAL A 448 6.78 35.43 0.07
N LEU A 449 6.70 35.15 1.38
CA LEU A 449 6.16 36.11 2.35
C LEU A 449 7.04 37.36 2.44
N TYR A 450 8.37 37.21 2.53
CA TYR A 450 9.30 38.33 2.56
C TYR A 450 9.17 39.27 1.35
N TYR A 451 9.10 38.72 0.13
CA TYR A 451 8.93 39.55 -1.08
C TYR A 451 7.53 40.15 -1.16
N HIS A 452 6.51 39.46 -0.66
CA HIS A 452 5.16 40.03 -0.60
C HIS A 452 5.08 41.24 0.34
N ASP A 453 5.62 41.13 1.55
CA ASP A 453 5.64 42.24 2.52
C ASP A 453 6.37 43.47 1.98
N ARG A 454 7.42 43.24 1.18
CA ARG A 454 8.24 44.31 0.59
C ARG A 454 7.60 44.95 -0.63
N ASP A 455 7.06 44.14 -1.54
CA ASP A 455 6.65 44.59 -2.88
C ASP A 455 5.12 44.80 -2.99
N GLY A 456 4.36 44.41 -1.96
CA GLY A 456 2.89 44.46 -1.93
C GLY A 456 2.21 43.50 -2.91
N LYS A 457 2.97 42.63 -3.60
CA LYS A 457 2.49 41.75 -4.67
C LYS A 457 2.86 40.31 -4.40
N VAL A 458 1.94 39.38 -4.68
CA VAL A 458 2.25 37.95 -4.60
C VAL A 458 3.23 37.58 -5.74
N PRO A 459 4.45 37.10 -5.43
CA PRO A 459 5.43 36.69 -6.44
C PRO A 459 4.96 35.44 -7.20
N PRO A 460 5.46 35.17 -8.42
CA PRO A 460 5.02 34.02 -9.23
C PRO A 460 5.16 32.69 -8.50
N LEU A 461 6.30 32.44 -7.82
CA LEU A 461 6.46 31.28 -6.95
C LEU A 461 5.36 31.19 -5.88
N GLY A 462 4.94 32.30 -5.28
CA GLY A 462 3.87 32.32 -4.28
C GLY A 462 2.52 31.87 -4.85
N ARG A 463 2.16 32.36 -6.04
CA ARG A 463 0.92 31.96 -6.74
C ARG A 463 0.90 30.46 -7.03
N ARG A 464 2.04 29.93 -7.47
CA ARG A 464 2.21 28.49 -7.70
C ARG A 464 2.03 27.68 -6.42
N LEU A 465 2.66 28.10 -5.32
CA LEU A 465 2.52 27.43 -4.02
C LEU A 465 1.08 27.46 -3.50
N LEU A 466 0.37 28.60 -3.61
CA LEU A 466 -1.06 28.69 -3.28
C LEU A 466 -1.89 27.70 -4.10
N GLY A 467 -1.61 27.58 -5.40
CA GLY A 467 -2.27 26.61 -6.27
C GLY A 467 -2.00 25.16 -5.88
N THR A 468 -0.74 24.82 -5.59
CA THR A 468 -0.37 23.47 -5.14
C THR A 468 -1.02 23.08 -3.82
N LEU A 469 -1.11 24.03 -2.89
CA LEU A 469 -1.65 23.79 -1.55
C LEU A 469 -3.16 24.00 -1.46
N LEU A 470 -3.79 24.50 -2.51
CA LEU A 470 -5.20 24.93 -2.51
C LEU A 470 -5.52 25.93 -1.39
N LEU A 471 -4.57 26.83 -1.13
CA LEU A 471 -4.78 27.99 -0.26
C LEU A 471 -5.34 29.14 -1.10
N ASN A 472 -6.24 29.91 -0.52
CA ASN A 472 -6.84 31.06 -1.18
C ASN A 472 -5.91 32.27 -1.14
N GLU A 473 -5.12 32.43 -0.07
CA GLU A 473 -4.29 33.61 0.14
C GLU A 473 -3.05 33.37 1.00
N LEU A 474 -2.09 34.31 0.95
CA LEU A 474 -0.80 34.15 1.61
C LEU A 474 -0.87 34.08 3.14
N ARG A 475 -1.88 34.71 3.76
CA ARG A 475 -2.04 34.70 5.23
C ARG A 475 -2.35 33.33 5.80
N GLU A 476 -2.70 32.35 4.97
CA GLU A 476 -2.94 30.97 5.39
C GLU A 476 -1.64 30.15 5.52
N PHE A 477 -0.50 30.64 4.99
CA PHE A 477 0.77 29.92 5.06
C PHE A 477 1.24 29.61 6.50
N PRO A 478 1.19 30.53 7.47
CA PRO A 478 1.63 30.25 8.84
C PRO A 478 0.86 29.10 9.48
N GLU A 479 -0.48 29.11 9.41
CA GLU A 479 -1.34 28.05 9.94
C GLU A 479 -1.06 26.71 9.24
N TRP A 480 -0.92 26.73 7.91
CA TRP A 480 -0.58 25.54 7.14
C TRP A 480 0.78 24.97 7.54
N VAL A 481 1.81 25.81 7.69
CA VAL A 481 3.17 25.37 8.07
C VAL A 481 3.19 24.74 9.46
N ILE A 482 2.41 25.27 10.41
CA ILE A 482 2.31 24.71 11.77
C ILE A 482 1.67 23.32 11.74
N ALA A 483 0.66 23.11 10.91
CA ALA A 483 -0.02 21.83 10.76
C ALA A 483 0.74 20.82 9.87
N ALA A 484 1.61 21.30 8.98
CA ALA A 484 2.29 20.49 7.97
C ALA A 484 3.36 19.57 8.58
N SER A 485 3.41 18.34 8.07
CA SER A 485 4.50 17.42 8.38
C SER A 485 5.81 17.81 7.66
N LYS A 486 6.94 17.24 8.10
CA LYS A 486 8.23 17.38 7.39
C LYS A 486 8.09 17.00 5.90
N THR A 487 7.30 15.98 5.59
CA THR A 487 7.11 15.51 4.21
C THR A 487 6.27 16.47 3.38
N ASP A 488 5.28 17.14 3.97
CA ASP A 488 4.43 18.10 3.26
C ASP A 488 5.24 19.32 2.81
N ILE A 489 6.04 19.87 3.72
CA ILE A 489 6.95 20.99 3.40
C ILE A 489 8.01 20.54 2.37
N ALA A 490 8.58 19.35 2.52
CA ALA A 490 9.56 18.81 1.57
C ALA A 490 8.99 18.61 0.16
N ALA A 491 7.69 18.32 0.02
CA ALA A 491 7.05 18.16 -1.27
C ALA A 491 7.11 19.44 -2.13
N LEU A 492 7.13 20.61 -1.49
CA LEU A 492 7.21 21.92 -2.15
C LEU A 492 8.53 22.12 -2.93
N ALA A 493 9.60 21.41 -2.59
CA ALA A 493 10.86 21.50 -3.33
C ALA A 493 10.69 21.16 -4.82
N ARG A 494 9.71 20.32 -5.17
CA ARG A 494 9.37 20.02 -6.57
C ARG A 494 8.81 21.24 -7.29
N GLU A 495 7.93 21.99 -6.64
CA GLU A 495 7.35 23.20 -7.22
C GLU A 495 8.39 24.30 -7.36
N VAL A 496 9.27 24.46 -6.37
CA VAL A 496 10.43 25.37 -6.48
C VAL A 496 11.29 24.99 -7.68
N SER A 497 11.55 23.70 -7.87
CA SER A 497 12.35 23.22 -9.01
C SER A 497 11.67 23.48 -10.35
N SER A 498 10.35 23.25 -10.42
CA SER A 498 9.55 23.55 -11.61
C SER A 498 9.57 25.05 -11.93
N ALA A 499 9.35 25.90 -10.92
CA ALA A 499 9.40 27.35 -11.07
C ALA A 499 10.77 27.84 -11.53
N ALA A 500 11.85 27.29 -10.99
CA ALA A 500 13.21 27.64 -11.40
C ALA A 500 13.49 27.27 -12.87
N ILE A 501 12.98 26.13 -13.35
CA ILE A 501 13.05 25.74 -14.77
C ILE A 501 12.29 26.72 -15.66
N GLN A 502 11.19 27.29 -15.16
CA GLN A 502 10.40 28.32 -15.84
C GLN A 502 10.99 29.73 -15.70
N GLY A 503 12.15 29.88 -15.08
CA GLY A 503 12.89 31.13 -14.99
C GLY A 503 12.60 31.97 -13.74
N ASP A 504 11.79 31.50 -12.80
CA ASP A 504 11.51 32.21 -11.54
C ASP A 504 12.83 32.49 -10.78
N LYS A 505 13.08 33.77 -10.48
CA LYS A 505 14.33 34.21 -9.87
C LYS A 505 14.44 33.75 -8.42
N ILE A 506 13.38 33.87 -7.63
CA ILE A 506 13.34 33.48 -6.21
C ILE A 506 13.66 31.98 -6.10
N ALA A 507 13.01 31.17 -6.92
CA ALA A 507 13.24 29.73 -6.95
C ALA A 507 14.68 29.37 -7.37
N ARG A 508 15.25 30.04 -8.38
CA ARG A 508 16.65 29.84 -8.80
C ARG A 508 17.63 30.20 -7.69
N ASP A 509 17.39 31.30 -6.97
CA ASP A 509 18.25 31.76 -5.89
C ASP A 509 18.22 30.78 -4.70
N ILE A 510 17.03 30.27 -4.34
CA ILE A 510 16.86 29.23 -3.31
C ILE A 510 17.67 27.98 -3.68
N LEU A 511 17.52 27.47 -4.91
CA LEU A 511 18.24 26.28 -5.36
C LEU A 511 19.76 26.52 -5.48
N ALA A 512 20.19 27.72 -5.88
CA ALA A 512 21.61 28.07 -5.92
C ALA A 512 22.23 28.04 -4.52
N ALA A 513 21.55 28.64 -3.52
CA ALA A 513 22.00 28.64 -2.13
C ALA A 513 21.99 27.24 -1.50
N ALA A 514 20.97 26.42 -1.83
CA ALA A 514 20.91 25.02 -1.42
C ALA A 514 22.08 24.21 -2.00
N ALA A 515 22.38 24.38 -3.30
CA ALA A 515 23.49 23.69 -3.95
C ALA A 515 24.85 24.08 -3.37
N GLN A 516 25.06 25.36 -3.06
CA GLN A 516 26.27 25.85 -2.38
C GLN A 516 26.44 25.22 -1.00
N SER A 517 25.36 25.16 -0.22
CA SER A 517 25.39 24.54 1.11
C SER A 517 25.76 23.06 1.03
N LEU A 518 25.13 22.31 0.10
CA LEU A 518 25.46 20.89 -0.09
C LEU A 518 26.92 20.67 -0.51
N ALA A 519 27.43 21.47 -1.45
CA ALA A 519 28.80 21.34 -1.90
C ALA A 519 29.80 21.66 -0.77
N LYS A 520 29.55 22.71 0.03
CA LYS A 520 30.40 23.08 1.16
C LYS A 520 30.48 21.98 2.21
N ASP A 521 29.35 21.37 2.56
CA ASP A 521 29.31 20.30 3.57
C ASP A 521 29.96 19.00 3.03
N ALA A 522 29.77 18.69 1.74
CA ALA A 522 30.47 17.58 1.08
C ALA A 522 32.00 17.77 1.11
N LEU A 523 32.47 18.97 0.76
CA LEU A 523 33.91 19.32 0.79
C LEU A 523 34.47 19.28 2.22
N THR A 524 33.68 19.70 3.21
CA THR A 524 34.03 19.61 4.63
C THR A 524 34.14 18.16 5.10
N CYS A 525 33.29 17.27 4.59
CA CYS A 525 33.41 15.83 4.85
C CYS A 525 34.71 15.29 4.24
N ALA A 526 35.01 15.64 2.99
CA ALA A 526 36.22 15.20 2.30
C ALA A 526 37.51 15.70 2.96
N SER A 527 37.57 16.95 3.42
CA SER A 527 38.77 17.53 4.05
C SER A 527 39.15 16.87 5.38
N ARG A 528 38.19 16.22 6.05
CA ARG A 528 38.42 15.43 7.27
C ARG A 528 38.87 13.99 6.98
N LEU A 529 38.75 13.53 5.73
CA LEU A 529 39.05 12.16 5.31
C LEU A 529 40.33 12.05 4.48
N ALA A 530 40.64 13.07 3.67
CA ALA A 530 41.74 13.08 2.72
C ALA A 530 42.46 14.43 2.68
N ARG A 531 43.72 14.43 2.24
CA ARG A 531 44.51 15.63 1.98
C ARG A 531 44.12 16.24 0.62
N ARG A 532 44.20 17.57 0.52
CA ARG A 532 43.95 18.30 -0.73
C ARG A 532 44.87 17.77 -1.84
N GLY A 533 44.30 17.51 -3.02
CA GLY A 533 45.02 16.92 -4.16
C GLY A 533 44.95 15.38 -4.25
N GLN A 534 44.45 14.69 -3.23
CA GLN A 534 44.15 13.26 -3.32
C GLN A 534 42.81 13.01 -4.05
N ARG A 535 42.71 11.86 -4.72
CA ARG A 535 41.48 11.47 -5.43
C ARG A 535 40.39 11.13 -4.41
N VAL A 536 39.27 11.83 -4.51
CA VAL A 536 38.08 11.61 -3.66
C VAL A 536 36.87 11.43 -4.56
N LYS A 537 36.07 10.40 -4.28
CA LYS A 537 34.84 10.12 -5.00
C LYS A 537 33.63 10.57 -4.18
N PHE A 538 32.82 11.42 -4.77
CA PHE A 538 31.57 11.93 -4.21
C PHE A 538 30.40 11.24 -4.90
N VAL A 539 29.59 10.53 -4.12
CA VAL A 539 28.44 9.77 -4.61
C VAL A 539 27.16 10.48 -4.19
N LEU A 540 26.45 11.02 -5.18
CA LEU A 540 25.20 11.76 -4.98
C LEU A 540 24.02 10.79 -4.86
N THR A 541 23.21 10.95 -3.81
CA THR A 541 22.01 10.15 -3.57
C THR A 541 20.88 10.98 -2.92
N GLY A 542 19.68 10.41 -2.85
CA GLY A 542 18.47 11.09 -2.34
C GLY A 542 17.65 11.78 -3.44
N SER A 543 16.36 11.96 -3.17
CA SER A 543 15.37 12.35 -4.18
C SER A 543 15.64 13.70 -4.83
N VAL A 544 16.21 14.68 -4.12
CA VAL A 544 16.53 16.00 -4.67
C VAL A 544 17.64 15.88 -5.73
N LEU A 545 18.70 15.13 -5.42
CA LEU A 545 19.85 14.96 -6.31
C LEU A 545 19.58 13.98 -7.45
N LEU A 546 18.78 12.94 -7.22
CA LEU A 546 18.49 11.92 -8.24
C LEU A 546 17.42 12.37 -9.23
N ASN A 547 16.39 13.10 -8.77
CA ASN A 547 15.26 13.48 -9.62
C ASN A 547 15.40 14.86 -10.28
N GLN A 548 16.45 15.63 -9.96
CA GLN A 548 16.67 16.96 -10.51
C GLN A 548 18.06 17.08 -11.16
N PRO A 549 18.20 16.75 -12.46
CA PRO A 549 19.51 16.72 -13.12
C PRO A 549 20.23 18.07 -13.16
N ALA A 550 19.50 19.19 -13.31
CA ALA A 550 20.10 20.51 -13.31
C ALA A 550 20.72 20.86 -11.94
N PHE A 551 19.99 20.62 -10.86
CA PHE A 551 20.46 20.82 -9.49
C PHE A 551 21.67 19.91 -9.17
N SER A 552 21.58 18.63 -9.52
CA SER A 552 22.69 17.67 -9.36
C SER A 552 23.95 18.08 -10.12
N ARG A 553 23.83 18.58 -11.36
CA ARG A 553 24.97 19.11 -12.12
C ARG A 553 25.59 20.33 -11.47
N ARG A 554 24.78 21.22 -10.88
CA ARG A 554 25.26 22.40 -10.16
C ARG A 554 26.05 22.01 -8.91
N VAL A 555 25.54 21.08 -8.10
CA VAL A 555 26.26 20.55 -6.92
C VAL A 555 27.57 19.88 -7.35
N ALA A 556 27.54 19.05 -8.39
CA ALA A 556 28.73 18.39 -8.90
C ALA A 556 29.79 19.38 -9.42
N LYS A 557 29.37 20.45 -10.10
CA LYS A 557 30.26 21.53 -10.54
C LYS A 557 30.96 22.19 -9.35
N LEU A 558 30.21 22.60 -8.33
CA LEU A 558 30.74 23.24 -7.13
C LEU A 558 31.70 22.33 -6.35
N ILE A 559 31.41 21.02 -6.27
CA ILE A 559 32.32 20.04 -5.66
C ILE A 559 33.64 19.94 -6.44
N ARG A 560 33.59 19.87 -7.79
CA ARG A 560 34.80 19.81 -8.63
C ARG A 560 35.63 21.08 -8.55
N GLU A 561 34.99 22.24 -8.47
CA GLU A 561 35.67 23.52 -8.25
C GLU A 561 36.36 23.57 -6.88
N GLY A 562 35.72 23.00 -5.84
CA GLY A 562 36.28 22.95 -4.49
C GLY A 562 37.34 21.87 -4.25
N TRP A 563 37.42 20.84 -5.11
CA TRP A 563 38.34 19.71 -4.93
C TRP A 563 38.97 19.22 -6.25
N PRO A 564 40.27 19.52 -6.51
CA PRO A 564 40.93 19.33 -7.81
C PRO A 564 40.91 17.91 -8.39
N ARG A 565 40.88 16.86 -7.55
CA ARG A 565 40.78 15.45 -7.98
C ARG A 565 39.45 14.81 -7.57
N ALA A 566 38.35 15.56 -7.66
CA ALA A 566 37.02 15.07 -7.36
C ALA A 566 36.43 14.28 -8.52
N GLU A 567 36.05 13.04 -8.24
CA GLU A 567 35.11 12.29 -9.07
C GLU A 567 33.71 12.46 -8.48
N VAL A 568 32.73 12.85 -9.30
CA VAL A 568 31.35 12.98 -8.84
C VAL A 568 30.46 12.07 -9.68
N ALA A 569 29.82 11.13 -9.01
CA ALA A 569 28.93 10.13 -9.61
C ALA A 569 27.58 10.10 -8.87
N ARG A 570 26.57 9.52 -9.49
CA ARG A 570 25.32 9.16 -8.79
C ARG A 570 25.44 7.74 -8.26
N LEU A 571 24.74 7.47 -7.15
CA LEU A 571 24.66 6.12 -6.62
C LEU A 571 23.99 5.18 -7.65
N LYS A 572 24.69 4.10 -8.02
CA LYS A 572 24.21 3.13 -9.02
C LYS A 572 23.34 2.03 -8.42
N HIS A 573 23.71 1.56 -7.23
CA HIS A 573 23.02 0.49 -6.51
C HIS A 573 22.08 1.08 -5.45
N GLU A 574 20.87 0.55 -5.32
CA GLU A 574 19.98 0.98 -4.23
C GLU A 574 20.64 0.72 -2.87
N PRO A 575 20.48 1.60 -1.86
CA PRO A 575 21.07 1.41 -0.54
C PRO A 575 20.71 0.06 0.12
N ALA A 576 19.53 -0.52 -0.16
CA ALA A 576 19.16 -1.85 0.32
C ALA A 576 20.10 -2.97 -0.17
N LEU A 577 20.75 -2.82 -1.33
CA LEU A 577 21.81 -3.72 -1.79
C LEU A 577 23.12 -3.53 -0.98
N GLY A 578 23.38 -2.31 -0.53
CA GLY A 578 24.46 -2.04 0.44
C GLY A 578 24.19 -2.73 1.77
N ALA A 579 22.95 -2.67 2.29
CA ALA A 579 22.54 -3.45 3.46
C ALA A 579 22.72 -4.96 3.22
N LEU A 580 22.31 -5.47 2.05
CA LEU A 580 22.51 -6.88 1.71
C LEU A 580 23.99 -7.28 1.71
N ALA A 581 24.87 -6.42 1.20
CA ALA A 581 26.32 -6.64 1.25
C ALA A 581 26.84 -6.70 2.70
N MET A 582 26.33 -5.85 3.60
CA MET A 582 26.64 -5.93 5.03
C MET A 582 26.17 -7.24 5.67
N ALA A 583 24.96 -7.71 5.34
CA ALA A 583 24.44 -8.99 5.86
C ALA A 583 25.35 -10.18 5.45
N LYS A 584 25.85 -10.17 4.22
CA LYS A 584 26.83 -11.17 3.72
C LYS A 584 28.19 -11.08 4.41
N GLN A 585 28.62 -9.89 4.81
CA GLN A 585 29.86 -9.72 5.57
C GLN A 585 29.69 -10.23 7.00
N LEU A 586 28.54 -9.97 7.64
CA LEU A 586 28.22 -10.44 8.98
C LEU A 586 28.32 -11.97 9.08
N SER A 587 27.92 -12.70 8.04
CA SER A 587 28.01 -14.17 8.03
C SER A 587 29.41 -14.73 7.81
N LYS A 588 30.39 -13.91 7.40
CA LYS A 588 31.79 -14.31 7.16
C LYS A 588 32.69 -14.06 8.37
N ALA A 589 32.22 -13.35 9.40
CA ALA A 589 32.97 -13.08 10.62
C ALA A 589 33.02 -14.35 11.51
N PRO A 590 34.20 -14.84 11.93
CA PRO A 590 34.30 -15.96 12.85
C PRO A 590 33.83 -15.55 14.26
N GLY A 591 32.98 -16.35 14.92
CA GLY A 591 32.94 -16.39 16.39
C GLY A 591 31.87 -15.59 17.16
N LEU A 592 30.69 -15.30 16.62
CA LEU A 592 29.57 -14.83 17.44
C LEU A 592 28.59 -15.97 17.73
N ALA A 593 28.85 -16.69 18.81
CA ALA A 593 27.85 -17.52 19.45
C ALA A 593 26.64 -16.65 19.85
N PRO A 594 25.40 -17.16 19.77
CA PRO A 594 24.25 -16.45 20.32
C PRO A 594 24.48 -16.23 21.82
N SER A 595 24.54 -14.96 22.25
CA SER A 595 24.65 -14.61 23.67
C SER A 595 23.50 -15.27 24.44
N PRO A 596 23.77 -16.14 25.43
CA PRO A 596 22.74 -16.58 26.35
C PRO A 596 22.38 -15.40 27.24
N LEU A 597 21.13 -14.95 27.16
CA LEU A 597 20.50 -14.19 28.24
C LEU A 597 20.31 -15.15 29.42
N ASN A 598 21.37 -15.34 30.21
CA ASN A 598 21.24 -15.86 31.57
C ASN A 598 21.40 -14.68 32.53
N GLY A 599 20.40 -14.55 33.40
CA GLY A 599 20.43 -13.58 34.48
C GLY A 599 21.56 -13.89 35.45
N GLU A 600 22.32 -12.86 35.78
CA GLU A 600 23.10 -12.83 37.00
C GLU A 600 22.63 -11.66 37.85
N ARG A 601 22.10 -12.03 39.02
CA ARG A 601 22.05 -11.19 40.20
C ARG A 601 23.50 -10.86 40.57
N ALA A 602 23.85 -9.58 40.59
CA ALA A 602 24.97 -9.08 41.38
C ALA A 602 24.47 -7.86 42.14
N GLY A 603 24.47 -7.98 43.47
CA GLY A 603 23.89 -7.02 44.39
C GLY A 603 24.62 -5.68 44.40
N VAL A 604 23.85 -4.63 44.65
CA VAL A 604 24.36 -3.40 45.23
C VAL A 604 23.60 -3.16 46.53
N ARG A 605 24.41 -2.99 47.58
CA ARG A 605 24.04 -2.77 48.97
C ARG A 605 23.14 -1.54 49.12
N GLY A 606 22.26 -1.64 50.11
CA GLY A 606 21.36 -0.58 50.52
C GLY A 606 22.07 0.69 50.97
N GLY A 607 21.39 1.80 50.73
CA GLY A 607 21.60 3.10 51.33
C GLY A 607 20.28 3.85 51.26
N ASN A 608 19.55 3.83 52.38
CA ASN A 608 18.32 4.59 52.61
C ASN A 608 18.55 6.08 52.40
N VAL A 609 17.59 6.78 51.76
CA VAL A 609 16.94 7.97 52.34
C VAL A 609 15.49 8.01 51.85
N GLN A 610 14.56 7.98 52.82
CA GLN A 610 13.11 8.19 52.66
C GLN A 610 12.78 9.68 52.53
N HIS A 611 11.58 9.94 51.98
CA HIS A 611 10.68 11.10 52.14
C HIS A 611 10.21 11.60 50.76
N ALA A 612 8.94 11.84 50.48
CA ALA A 612 7.67 11.56 51.13
C ALA A 612 6.61 11.76 50.03
N PHE A 613 5.61 10.88 49.96
CA PHE A 613 4.42 11.09 49.12
C PHE A 613 3.50 12.11 49.76
N ARG A 614 2.97 13.04 48.96
CA ARG A 614 1.60 13.56 49.13
C ARG A 614 0.93 13.64 47.77
N ASP A 615 -0.09 12.81 47.63
CA ASP A 615 -1.21 12.98 46.71
C ASP A 615 -1.94 14.29 47.05
N GLU A 616 -2.20 15.10 46.03
CA GLU A 616 -3.45 15.85 45.92
C GLU A 616 -3.90 15.82 44.46
N GLY A 617 -5.06 15.20 44.23
CA GLY A 617 -5.74 15.25 42.95
C GLY A 617 -6.41 16.60 42.75
N VAL A 618 -6.34 17.11 41.51
CA VAL A 618 -7.21 18.20 41.06
C VAL A 618 -7.63 17.91 39.62
N GLU A 619 -8.95 17.88 39.43
CA GLU A 619 -9.67 17.78 38.17
C GLU A 619 -9.24 18.84 37.17
N THR A 620 -8.95 18.43 35.93
CA THR A 620 -8.69 19.37 34.83
C THR A 620 -9.99 19.78 34.18
N ASN A 621 -10.55 20.90 34.64
CA ASN A 621 -11.50 21.72 33.90
C ASN A 621 -10.78 23.05 33.65
N HIS A 622 -10.49 23.42 32.39
CA HIS A 622 -10.30 24.82 31.99
C HIS A 622 -10.16 24.97 30.45
N PRO A 623 -10.46 26.17 29.92
CA PRO A 623 -11.18 26.36 28.66
C PRO A 623 -10.27 26.85 27.53
N SER A 624 -10.79 26.77 26.30
CA SER A 624 -10.22 27.40 25.11
C SER A 624 -10.02 28.91 25.30
N PRO A 625 -8.85 29.49 24.96
CA PRO A 625 -8.68 30.93 24.96
C PRO A 625 -9.24 31.54 23.67
N SER A 626 -10.27 32.37 23.82
CA SER A 626 -10.72 33.31 22.80
C SER A 626 -9.78 34.52 22.78
N ILE A 627 -9.19 34.80 21.62
CA ILE A 627 -8.40 36.02 21.38
C ILE A 627 -9.31 37.04 20.67
N PRO A 628 -9.31 38.33 21.04
CA PRO A 628 -10.23 39.34 20.49
C PRO A 628 -9.81 39.79 19.08
N LEU A 629 -10.80 39.98 18.21
CA LEU A 629 -10.64 40.63 16.89
C LEU A 629 -10.41 42.15 17.07
N PRO A 630 -9.59 42.81 16.22
CA PRO A 630 -9.46 44.26 16.24
C PRO A 630 -10.66 44.97 15.62
N VAL A 631 -11.00 46.12 16.21
CA VAL A 631 -12.11 47.01 15.89
C VAL A 631 -11.90 47.77 14.58
N GLU A 632 -13.02 47.99 13.88
CA GLU A 632 -13.21 48.66 12.59
C GLU A 632 -12.57 50.05 12.46
N GLY A 633 -11.90 50.27 11.32
CA GLY A 633 -11.66 51.59 10.77
C GLY A 633 -12.86 52.03 9.91
N ARG A 634 -13.48 53.16 10.26
CA ARG A 634 -14.61 53.76 9.53
C ARG A 634 -14.16 54.26 8.15
N GLY A 635 -14.66 53.62 7.10
CA GLY A 635 -14.68 54.09 5.72
C GLY A 635 -16.13 54.10 5.19
N LYS A 636 -16.46 55.09 4.35
CA LYS A 636 -17.81 55.45 3.86
C LYS A 636 -18.61 54.28 3.24
N PRO A 637 -19.97 54.32 3.27
CA PRO A 637 -20.80 53.25 2.75
C PRO A 637 -20.81 53.26 1.21
N GLU A 638 -19.97 52.42 0.61
CA GLU A 638 -20.20 51.97 -0.77
C GLU A 638 -21.22 50.83 -0.73
N MET A 639 -22.21 50.86 -1.62
CA MET A 639 -23.20 49.79 -1.78
C MET A 639 -22.48 48.47 -2.14
N GLY A 640 -22.14 47.67 -1.13
CA GLY A 640 -21.27 46.51 -1.28
C GLY A 640 -21.99 45.26 -1.80
N VAL A 641 -21.25 44.41 -2.50
CA VAL A 641 -21.65 43.10 -3.08
C VAL A 641 -22.51 42.23 -2.15
N ALA A 642 -22.28 42.32 -0.84
CA ALA A 642 -23.05 41.61 0.18
C ALA A 642 -24.54 42.04 0.24
N HIS A 643 -24.85 43.31 -0.01
CA HIS A 643 -26.19 43.86 0.15
C HIS A 643 -27.15 43.45 -0.98
N TRP A 644 -26.70 43.46 -2.24
CA TRP A 644 -27.61 43.12 -3.35
C TRP A 644 -27.79 41.61 -3.51
N THR A 645 -26.80 40.80 -3.12
CA THR A 645 -26.89 39.33 -3.19
C THR A 645 -27.87 38.78 -2.15
N SER A 646 -28.03 39.44 -1.00
CA SER A 646 -29.09 39.14 -0.01
C SER A 646 -30.50 39.53 -0.48
N ASP A 647 -30.62 40.54 -1.34
CA ASP A 647 -31.89 41.00 -1.91
C ASP A 647 -32.41 40.11 -3.06
N LEU A 648 -31.61 39.14 -3.52
CA LEU A 648 -32.03 38.11 -4.48
C LEU A 648 -32.97 37.11 -3.81
N GLY A 649 -34.28 37.38 -3.87
CA GLY A 649 -35.33 36.59 -3.20
C GLY A 649 -35.21 35.06 -3.41
N LEU A 650 -34.81 34.37 -2.33
CA LEU A 650 -34.65 32.92 -2.17
C LEU A 650 -35.84 32.08 -2.64
N SER A 651 -37.06 32.54 -2.37
CA SER A 651 -38.31 31.79 -2.58
C SER A 651 -38.65 31.57 -4.05
N SER A 652 -38.04 32.33 -4.97
CA SER A 652 -38.33 32.26 -6.40
C SER A 652 -37.36 31.37 -7.19
N ALA A 653 -36.22 30.98 -6.61
CA ALA A 653 -35.22 30.17 -7.28
C ALA A 653 -35.65 28.69 -7.36
N PRO A 654 -35.61 28.05 -8.53
CA PRO A 654 -35.93 26.62 -8.66
C PRO A 654 -35.12 25.73 -7.72
N THR A 655 -33.88 26.12 -7.40
CA THR A 655 -32.98 25.38 -6.49
C THR A 655 -33.53 25.19 -5.08
N GLU A 656 -34.39 26.08 -4.61
CA GLU A 656 -34.99 26.06 -3.27
C GLU A 656 -36.47 25.65 -3.28
N GLN A 657 -37.06 25.50 -4.47
CA GLN A 657 -38.46 25.09 -4.61
C GLN A 657 -38.67 23.61 -4.28
N ARG A 658 -39.87 23.28 -3.79
CA ARG A 658 -40.26 21.88 -3.58
C ARG A 658 -40.60 21.22 -4.91
N HIS A 659 -40.09 20.01 -5.10
CA HIS A 659 -40.35 19.25 -6.32
C HIS A 659 -41.69 18.48 -6.21
N PRO A 660 -42.65 18.69 -7.14
CA PRO A 660 -44.03 18.24 -6.98
C PRO A 660 -44.17 16.71 -6.94
N ARG A 661 -43.32 15.98 -7.68
CA ARG A 661 -43.36 14.51 -7.72
C ARG A 661 -42.68 13.84 -6.52
N SER A 662 -42.01 14.59 -5.65
CA SER A 662 -41.28 14.08 -4.49
C SER A 662 -41.78 14.65 -3.15
N MET A 663 -43.00 15.19 -3.11
CA MET A 663 -43.61 15.75 -1.89
C MET A 663 -43.69 14.75 -0.72
N LYS A 664 -43.69 13.44 -1.02
CA LYS A 664 -43.68 12.33 -0.06
C LYS A 664 -42.46 11.42 -0.26
N LEU A 665 -41.29 11.99 -0.55
CA LEU A 665 -40.06 11.25 -0.87
C LEU A 665 -39.69 10.21 0.20
N ASP A 666 -39.90 10.56 1.47
CA ASP A 666 -39.71 9.71 2.66
C ASP A 666 -40.59 8.45 2.68
N LYS A 667 -41.72 8.47 1.95
CA LYS A 667 -42.71 7.38 1.89
C LYS A 667 -42.76 6.69 0.52
N LEU A 668 -41.95 7.12 -0.45
CA LEU A 668 -41.90 6.47 -1.76
C LEU A 668 -41.22 5.09 -1.63
N PRO A 669 -41.80 4.02 -2.21
CA PRO A 669 -41.10 2.75 -2.32
C PRO A 669 -39.74 2.93 -3.00
N LEU A 670 -38.70 2.29 -2.47
CA LEU A 670 -37.31 2.53 -2.88
C LEU A 670 -37.10 2.46 -4.41
N GLY A 671 -37.69 1.48 -5.08
CA GLY A 671 -37.61 1.36 -6.54
C GLY A 671 -38.23 2.56 -7.28
N LYS A 672 -39.36 3.10 -6.79
CA LYS A 672 -39.98 4.31 -7.36
C LYS A 672 -39.15 5.56 -7.06
N ALA A 673 -38.53 5.65 -5.89
CA ALA A 673 -37.64 6.77 -5.55
C ALA A 673 -36.38 6.79 -6.46
N ILE A 674 -35.77 5.63 -6.71
CA ILE A 674 -34.65 5.48 -7.65
C ILE A 674 -35.07 5.90 -9.07
N GLY A 675 -36.20 5.36 -9.55
CA GLY A 675 -36.73 5.70 -10.89
C GLY A 675 -37.05 7.19 -11.04
N LEU A 676 -37.61 7.82 -9.99
CA LEU A 676 -37.85 9.26 -9.97
C LEU A 676 -36.55 10.06 -10.08
N MET A 677 -35.54 9.71 -9.28
CA MET A 677 -34.24 10.38 -9.30
C MET A 677 -33.59 10.32 -10.70
N LEU A 678 -33.54 9.13 -11.31
CA LEU A 678 -32.99 8.96 -12.65
C LEU A 678 -33.80 9.74 -13.71
N SER A 679 -35.12 9.72 -13.63
CA SER A 679 -35.97 10.48 -14.57
C SER A 679 -35.78 12.00 -14.48
N GLU A 680 -35.34 12.50 -13.32
CA GLU A 680 -34.99 13.91 -13.15
C GLU A 680 -33.59 14.20 -13.72
N ASP A 681 -32.63 13.30 -13.53
CA ASP A 681 -31.28 13.42 -14.12
C ASP A 681 -31.30 13.36 -15.67
N GLU A 682 -32.18 12.56 -16.28
CA GLU A 682 -32.36 12.47 -17.73
C GLU A 682 -32.69 13.82 -18.40
N LYS A 683 -33.27 14.76 -17.65
CA LYS A 683 -33.61 16.10 -18.14
C LYS A 683 -32.40 17.03 -18.25
N VAL A 684 -31.34 16.75 -17.49
CA VAL A 684 -30.16 17.62 -17.36
C VAL A 684 -29.48 17.88 -18.71
N PRO A 685 -29.15 16.88 -19.55
CA PRO A 685 -28.50 17.13 -20.84
C PRO A 685 -29.30 18.05 -21.76
N ARG A 686 -30.63 17.92 -21.79
CA ARG A 686 -31.50 18.78 -22.61
C ARG A 686 -31.48 20.23 -22.13
N ALA A 687 -31.52 20.44 -20.82
CA ALA A 687 -31.43 21.79 -20.23
C ALA A 687 -30.08 22.46 -20.53
N ILE A 688 -28.98 21.69 -20.46
CA ILE A 688 -27.64 22.18 -20.81
C ILE A 688 -27.57 22.52 -22.30
N LEU A 689 -28.13 21.67 -23.17
CA LEU A 689 -28.13 21.88 -24.62
C LEU A 689 -28.87 23.18 -25.01
N ALA A 690 -29.90 23.58 -24.27
CA ALA A 690 -30.59 24.85 -24.50
C ALA A 690 -29.66 26.06 -24.31
N GLU A 691 -28.63 25.95 -23.48
CA GLU A 691 -27.63 27.00 -23.22
C GLU A 691 -26.39 26.89 -24.14
N LYS A 692 -26.43 26.04 -25.19
CA LYS A 692 -25.30 25.74 -26.08
C LYS A 692 -24.53 26.98 -26.56
N LYS A 693 -25.23 28.04 -27.01
CA LYS A 693 -24.57 29.25 -27.54
C LYS A 693 -23.69 29.94 -26.50
N LYS A 694 -24.14 30.00 -25.25
CA LYS A 694 -23.39 30.61 -24.14
C LYS A 694 -22.23 29.72 -23.70
N ILE A 695 -22.44 28.40 -23.66
CA ILE A 695 -21.39 27.42 -23.40
C ILE A 695 -20.28 27.51 -24.46
N GLU A 696 -20.66 27.62 -25.74
CA GLU A 696 -19.72 27.84 -26.84
C GLU A 696 -18.93 29.15 -26.65
N GLY A 697 -19.61 30.25 -26.32
CA GLY A 697 -18.96 31.53 -26.02
C GLY A 697 -17.95 31.44 -24.87
N ALA A 698 -18.29 30.71 -23.80
CA ALA A 698 -17.38 30.47 -22.67
C ALA A 698 -16.14 29.66 -23.10
N ILE A 699 -16.33 28.60 -23.89
CA ILE A 699 -15.21 27.82 -24.45
C ILE A 699 -14.32 28.72 -25.32
N GLN A 700 -14.89 29.60 -26.13
CA GLN A 700 -14.11 30.52 -26.96
C GLN A 700 -13.30 31.52 -26.11
N LEU A 701 -13.85 32.03 -25.00
CA LEU A 701 -13.09 32.85 -24.04
C LEU A 701 -11.91 32.06 -23.47
N ILE A 702 -12.15 30.84 -23.01
CA ILE A 702 -11.12 29.96 -22.44
C ILE A 702 -10.01 29.67 -23.47
N VAL A 703 -10.37 29.37 -24.72
CA VAL A 703 -9.41 29.14 -25.81
C VAL A 703 -8.57 30.38 -26.08
N ARG A 704 -9.16 31.58 -26.06
CA ARG A 704 -8.42 32.85 -26.20
C ARG A 704 -7.43 33.06 -25.05
N SER A 705 -7.86 32.79 -23.81
CA SER A 705 -7.01 32.86 -22.62
C SER A 705 -5.81 31.93 -22.76
N PHE A 706 -6.03 30.65 -23.08
CA PHE A 706 -4.94 29.70 -23.27
C PHE A 706 -3.98 30.08 -24.41
N LYS A 707 -4.50 30.54 -25.56
CA LYS A 707 -3.66 30.97 -26.69
C LYS A 707 -2.84 32.23 -26.39
N SER A 708 -3.31 33.09 -25.49
CA SER A 708 -2.59 34.31 -25.06
C SER A 708 -1.71 34.08 -23.82
N GLY A 709 -1.57 32.83 -23.37
CA GLY A 709 -0.78 32.46 -22.20
C GLY A 709 -1.44 32.77 -20.85
N GLY A 710 -2.75 33.04 -20.84
CA GLY A 710 -3.57 33.11 -19.63
C GLY A 710 -4.10 31.75 -19.20
N ARG A 711 -4.90 31.75 -18.14
CA ARG A 711 -5.34 30.56 -17.39
C ARG A 711 -6.87 30.53 -17.23
N LEU A 712 -7.37 29.38 -16.79
CA LEU A 712 -8.77 29.17 -16.40
C LEU A 712 -8.86 28.97 -14.89
N PHE A 713 -9.74 29.74 -14.24
CA PHE A 713 -10.04 29.61 -12.81
C PHE A 713 -11.49 29.23 -12.60
N TYR A 714 -11.74 28.18 -11.81
CA TYR A 714 -13.06 27.88 -11.26
C TYR A 714 -13.15 28.39 -9.84
N VAL A 715 -14.24 29.08 -9.49
CA VAL A 715 -14.46 29.60 -8.14
C VAL A 715 -15.83 29.15 -7.65
N GLY A 716 -15.89 28.55 -6.47
CA GLY A 716 -17.15 28.07 -5.90
C GLY A 716 -17.07 27.74 -4.42
N ALA A 717 -18.22 27.52 -3.79
CA ALA A 717 -18.32 26.97 -2.45
C ALA A 717 -18.87 25.54 -2.47
N GLY A 718 -18.67 24.79 -1.39
CA GLY A 718 -19.24 23.45 -1.20
C GLY A 718 -19.06 22.53 -2.42
N THR A 719 -20.17 21.95 -2.91
CA THR A 719 -20.15 21.04 -4.08
C THR A 719 -19.62 21.72 -5.34
N SER A 720 -19.98 22.98 -5.59
CA SER A 720 -19.55 23.74 -6.77
C SER A 720 -18.04 23.93 -6.80
N GLY A 721 -17.44 24.35 -5.67
CA GLY A 721 -15.99 24.48 -5.56
C GLY A 721 -15.26 23.14 -5.71
N ARG A 722 -15.78 22.06 -5.11
CA ARG A 722 -15.21 20.72 -5.22
C ARG A 722 -15.20 20.21 -6.66
N LEU A 723 -16.26 20.46 -7.43
CA LEU A 723 -16.33 20.09 -8.85
C LEU A 723 -15.36 20.90 -9.71
N GLY A 724 -15.15 22.19 -9.39
CA GLY A 724 -14.11 23.00 -10.02
C GLY A 724 -12.70 22.44 -9.77
N VAL A 725 -12.38 22.06 -8.53
CA VAL A 725 -11.11 21.42 -8.20
C VAL A 725 -10.97 20.05 -8.88
N LEU A 726 -12.04 19.25 -8.95
CA LEU A 726 -12.06 17.97 -9.64
C LEU A 726 -11.66 18.12 -11.11
N ASP A 727 -12.37 18.96 -11.87
CA ASP A 727 -12.10 19.17 -13.31
C ASP A 727 -10.68 19.72 -13.56
N ALA A 728 -10.23 20.67 -12.73
CA ALA A 728 -8.86 21.20 -12.79
C ALA A 728 -7.80 20.11 -12.56
N SER A 729 -8.00 19.24 -11.57
CA SER A 729 -7.05 18.17 -11.21
C SER A 729 -6.87 17.10 -12.30
N GLU A 730 -7.88 16.93 -13.17
CA GLU A 730 -7.86 15.97 -14.27
C GLU A 730 -7.13 16.52 -15.51
N CYS A 731 -6.91 17.84 -15.61
CA CYS A 731 -6.25 18.45 -16.76
C CYS A 731 -4.77 18.03 -16.94
N PRO A 732 -3.90 18.08 -15.91
CA PRO A 732 -2.49 17.67 -16.04
C PRO A 732 -2.27 16.21 -16.49
N PRO A 733 -2.94 15.18 -15.94
CA PRO A 733 -2.74 13.81 -16.41
C PRO A 733 -3.34 13.57 -17.81
N THR A 734 -4.45 14.23 -18.14
CA THR A 734 -5.21 14.04 -19.39
C THR A 734 -4.56 14.78 -20.57
N PHE A 735 -4.24 16.05 -20.41
CA PHE A 735 -3.77 16.92 -21.50
C PHE A 735 -2.32 17.40 -21.32
N ARG A 736 -1.60 16.86 -20.31
CA ARG A 736 -0.21 17.21 -19.98
C ARG A 736 -0.03 18.72 -19.89
N THR A 737 -0.98 19.37 -19.23
CA THR A 737 -0.93 20.81 -18.94
C THR A 737 -0.03 21.06 -17.73
N ASP A 738 0.51 22.28 -17.65
CA ASP A 738 1.01 22.76 -16.36
C ASP A 738 -0.19 22.87 -15.39
N PRO A 739 -0.06 22.45 -14.11
CA PRO A 739 -1.11 22.61 -13.11
C PRO A 739 -1.61 24.06 -12.96
N GLU A 740 -0.81 25.07 -13.31
CA GLU A 740 -1.25 26.46 -13.25
C GLU A 740 -2.26 26.84 -14.35
N MET A 741 -2.38 26.05 -15.41
CA MET A 741 -3.21 26.37 -16.58
C MET A 741 -4.71 26.34 -16.27
N VAL A 742 -5.14 25.42 -15.39
CA VAL A 742 -6.53 25.29 -14.93
C VAL A 742 -6.52 25.09 -13.42
N GLN A 743 -7.18 25.95 -12.67
CA GLN A 743 -7.14 25.94 -11.21
C GLN A 743 -8.55 26.02 -10.61
N GLY A 744 -8.78 25.28 -9.53
CA GLY A 744 -9.97 25.42 -8.68
C GLY A 744 -9.66 26.24 -7.44
N ILE A 745 -10.56 27.16 -7.10
CA ILE A 745 -10.58 27.99 -5.89
C ILE A 745 -11.89 27.65 -5.16
N ILE A 746 -11.76 27.23 -3.90
CA ILE A 746 -12.90 26.82 -3.08
C ILE A 746 -12.97 27.69 -1.83
N ALA A 747 -14.18 28.17 -1.50
CA ALA A 747 -14.44 28.84 -0.24
C ALA A 747 -14.00 27.96 0.95
N GLY A 748 -13.16 28.49 1.84
CA GLY A 748 -12.57 27.74 2.96
C GLY A 748 -11.31 26.92 2.63
N GLY A 749 -10.76 27.04 1.41
CA GLY A 749 -9.46 26.50 1.04
C GLY A 749 -9.38 24.97 1.04
N GLN A 750 -8.19 24.41 1.26
CA GLN A 750 -7.93 22.97 1.15
C GLN A 750 -8.87 22.12 2.02
N THR A 751 -9.15 22.55 3.25
CA THR A 751 -10.00 21.82 4.21
C THR A 751 -11.43 21.62 3.68
N ALA A 752 -11.93 22.57 2.89
CA ALA A 752 -13.26 22.54 2.31
C ALA A 752 -13.51 21.36 1.36
N LEU A 753 -12.44 20.70 0.88
CA LEU A 753 -12.51 19.55 -0.01
C LEU A 753 -13.20 18.33 0.62
N TRP A 754 -12.93 18.05 1.90
CA TRP A 754 -13.46 16.88 2.60
C TRP A 754 -14.36 17.23 3.79
N ARG A 755 -14.34 18.48 4.27
CA ARG A 755 -15.19 18.95 5.36
C ARG A 755 -15.80 20.30 5.00
N SER A 756 -17.10 20.51 5.19
CA SER A 756 -17.70 21.83 4.99
C SER A 756 -17.20 22.83 6.04
N ILE A 757 -16.95 24.07 5.62
CA ILE A 757 -16.55 25.18 6.49
C ILE A 757 -17.72 26.16 6.56
N GLU A 758 -18.26 26.36 7.75
CA GLU A 758 -19.40 27.25 7.99
C GLU A 758 -19.01 28.71 7.75
N GLY A 759 -19.90 29.50 7.13
CA GLY A 759 -19.71 30.92 6.83
C GLY A 759 -18.69 31.24 5.73
N ALA A 760 -17.87 30.29 5.27
CA ALA A 760 -16.87 30.56 4.24
C ALA A 760 -17.47 30.99 2.89
N GLU A 761 -18.68 30.54 2.58
CA GLU A 761 -19.38 30.90 1.34
C GLU A 761 -19.99 32.30 1.35
N ASP A 762 -20.13 32.88 2.55
CA ASP A 762 -20.75 34.18 2.80
C ASP A 762 -19.75 35.34 2.90
N ASP A 763 -18.44 35.08 2.71
CA ASP A 763 -17.38 36.11 2.72
C ASP A 763 -17.00 36.54 1.28
N PRO A 764 -17.57 37.66 0.76
CA PRO A 764 -17.19 38.17 -0.56
C PRO A 764 -15.76 38.70 -0.61
N ALA A 765 -15.25 39.26 0.50
CA ALA A 765 -13.90 39.81 0.54
C ALA A 765 -12.84 38.70 0.45
N ALA A 766 -13.11 37.51 1.01
CA ALA A 766 -12.27 36.33 0.80
C ALA A 766 -12.24 35.91 -0.68
N GLY A 767 -13.38 35.99 -1.37
CA GLY A 767 -13.47 35.76 -2.81
C GLY A 767 -12.55 36.69 -3.60
N ALA A 768 -12.63 38.00 -3.33
CA ALA A 768 -11.78 39.01 -3.96
C ALA A 768 -10.28 38.78 -3.68
N ARG A 769 -9.90 38.55 -2.41
CA ARG A 769 -8.51 38.26 -2.02
C ARG A 769 -7.96 37.01 -2.68
N ALA A 770 -8.79 35.99 -2.90
CA ALA A 770 -8.37 34.79 -3.61
C ALA A 770 -7.99 35.11 -5.07
N ILE A 771 -8.77 35.96 -5.75
CA ILE A 771 -8.49 36.40 -7.12
C ILE A 771 -7.20 37.22 -7.20
N GLU A 772 -7.03 38.14 -6.24
CA GLU A 772 -5.82 38.93 -6.10
C GLU A 772 -4.58 38.05 -5.87
N SER A 773 -4.66 37.13 -4.90
CA SER A 773 -3.55 36.27 -4.49
C SER A 773 -3.10 35.34 -5.62
N ARG A 774 -4.01 34.96 -6.53
CA ARG A 774 -3.71 34.17 -7.73
C ARG A 774 -3.13 35.01 -8.87
N GLY A 775 -3.07 36.32 -8.68
CA GLY A 775 -2.55 37.28 -9.64
C GLY A 775 -3.28 37.20 -10.97
N ILE A 776 -4.61 37.16 -10.92
CA ILE A 776 -5.48 37.11 -12.10
C ILE A 776 -5.36 38.42 -12.88
N THR A 777 -5.42 38.31 -14.21
CA THR A 777 -5.24 39.41 -15.16
C THR A 777 -6.26 39.35 -16.28
N LYS A 778 -6.31 40.38 -17.12
CA LYS A 778 -7.11 40.41 -18.35
C LYS A 778 -6.89 39.28 -19.37
N ARG A 779 -5.83 38.47 -19.20
CA ARG A 779 -5.58 37.29 -20.05
C ARG A 779 -6.28 36.04 -19.55
N ASP A 780 -6.79 36.06 -18.32
CA ASP A 780 -7.37 34.91 -17.66
C ASP A 780 -8.90 34.87 -17.88
N THR A 781 -9.49 33.68 -17.69
CA THR A 781 -10.94 33.50 -17.60
C THR A 781 -11.30 32.95 -16.23
N VAL A 782 -12.27 33.58 -15.57
CA VAL A 782 -12.79 33.19 -14.25
C VAL A 782 -14.23 32.73 -14.39
N VAL A 783 -14.50 31.51 -13.94
CA VAL A 783 -15.83 30.89 -13.95
C VAL A 783 -16.30 30.77 -12.51
N GLY A 784 -17.25 31.62 -12.13
CA GLY A 784 -17.95 31.54 -10.85
C GLY A 784 -19.06 30.49 -10.92
N ILE A 785 -19.14 29.63 -9.92
CA ILE A 785 -20.08 28.51 -9.88
C ILE A 785 -20.88 28.58 -8.58
N ALA A 786 -22.16 28.91 -8.71
CA ALA A 786 -23.10 28.92 -7.59
C ALA A 786 -24.47 28.46 -8.06
N ALA A 787 -24.93 27.30 -7.59
CA ALA A 787 -26.20 26.72 -8.05
C ALA A 787 -27.38 27.67 -7.88
N SER A 788 -27.48 28.31 -6.70
CA SER A 788 -28.49 29.33 -6.38
C SER A 788 -28.29 30.66 -7.11
N GLY A 789 -27.06 30.94 -7.56
CA GLY A 789 -26.70 32.19 -8.24
C GLY A 789 -26.33 33.34 -7.31
N ARG A 790 -26.29 33.14 -5.98
CA ARG A 790 -26.17 34.23 -5.00
C ARG A 790 -25.01 34.14 -4.01
N THR A 791 -24.17 33.11 -4.10
CA THR A 791 -23.10 32.87 -3.12
C THR A 791 -22.11 34.05 -3.04
N PRO A 792 -22.02 34.78 -1.91
CA PRO A 792 -21.22 36.00 -1.79
C PRO A 792 -19.73 35.82 -2.13
N PHE A 793 -19.10 34.74 -1.68
CA PHE A 793 -17.71 34.42 -2.01
C PHE A 793 -17.46 34.36 -3.54
N VAL A 794 -18.41 33.82 -4.29
CA VAL A 794 -18.31 33.71 -5.76
C VAL A 794 -18.45 35.08 -6.40
N TRP A 795 -19.38 35.91 -5.92
CA TRP A 795 -19.58 37.26 -6.45
C TRP A 795 -18.40 38.19 -6.16
N GLY A 796 -17.87 38.18 -4.95
CA GLY A 796 -16.67 38.97 -4.64
C GLY A 796 -15.47 38.57 -5.50
N ALA A 797 -15.36 37.29 -5.86
CA ALA A 797 -14.35 36.84 -6.82
C ALA A 797 -14.64 37.30 -8.28
N LEU A 798 -15.89 37.21 -8.74
CA LEU A 798 -16.26 37.66 -10.08
C LEU A 798 -16.08 39.18 -10.26
N ASP A 799 -16.45 39.97 -9.26
CA ASP A 799 -16.30 41.43 -9.28
C ASP A 799 -14.84 41.84 -9.32
N GLU A 800 -13.99 41.23 -8.50
CA GLU A 800 -12.55 41.49 -8.53
C GLU A 800 -11.92 41.04 -9.87
N ALA A 801 -12.37 39.94 -10.43
CA ALA A 801 -11.92 39.48 -11.75
C ALA A 801 -12.33 40.47 -12.86
N ASN A 802 -13.56 40.98 -12.81
CA ASN A 802 -14.05 42.03 -13.71
C ASN A 802 -13.23 43.31 -13.57
N HIS A 803 -12.96 43.76 -12.34
CA HIS A 803 -12.14 44.95 -12.07
C HIS A 803 -10.73 44.81 -12.67
N ARG A 804 -10.16 43.60 -12.64
CA ARG A 804 -8.86 43.28 -13.26
C ARG A 804 -8.92 43.05 -14.78
N GLY A 805 -10.10 43.20 -15.38
CA GLY A 805 -10.37 43.05 -16.81
C GLY A 805 -10.34 41.61 -17.32
N ALA A 806 -10.41 40.62 -16.43
CA ALA A 806 -10.51 39.21 -16.81
C ALA A 806 -11.89 38.90 -17.41
N ALA A 807 -11.94 37.91 -18.30
CA ALA A 807 -13.23 37.41 -18.78
C ALA A 807 -13.93 36.63 -17.66
N THR A 808 -15.21 36.91 -17.43
CA THR A 808 -15.98 36.30 -16.34
C THR A 808 -17.19 35.51 -16.85
N VAL A 809 -17.40 34.33 -16.27
CA VAL A 809 -18.57 33.49 -16.56
C VAL A 809 -19.26 33.15 -15.26
N MET A 810 -20.57 33.38 -15.18
CA MET A 810 -21.38 32.92 -14.06
C MET A 810 -22.15 31.67 -14.49
N LEU A 811 -21.96 30.56 -13.76
CA LEU A 811 -22.74 29.33 -13.90
C LEU A 811 -23.68 29.18 -12.71
N THR A 812 -24.98 29.17 -13.00
CA THR A 812 -26.07 29.01 -12.03
C THR A 812 -27.17 28.11 -12.58
N PHE A 813 -28.11 27.69 -11.73
CA PHE A 813 -29.33 26.99 -12.13
C PHE A 813 -30.58 27.77 -11.75
N ASN A 814 -30.41 29.08 -11.54
CA ASN A 814 -31.48 30.05 -11.35
C ASN A 814 -31.69 30.87 -12.63
N PRO A 815 -32.61 30.48 -13.53
CA PRO A 815 -32.83 31.19 -14.81
C PRO A 815 -33.50 32.56 -14.63
N SER A 816 -34.10 32.84 -13.48
CA SER A 816 -34.72 34.13 -13.16
C SER A 816 -33.76 35.09 -12.45
N LEU A 817 -32.48 34.74 -12.31
CA LEU A 817 -31.46 35.56 -11.67
C LEU A 817 -31.34 36.93 -12.38
N LYS A 818 -31.60 38.00 -11.64
CA LYS A 818 -31.40 39.39 -12.08
C LYS A 818 -30.10 39.91 -11.48
N ILE A 819 -29.19 40.35 -12.34
CA ILE A 819 -27.86 40.84 -11.92
C ILE A 819 -27.80 42.35 -12.22
N PRO A 820 -27.47 43.20 -11.23
CA PRO A 820 -27.24 44.64 -11.46
C PRO A 820 -26.18 44.88 -12.54
N ARG A 821 -26.27 46.01 -13.24
CA ARG A 821 -25.40 46.30 -14.39
C ARG A 821 -23.92 46.32 -14.01
N GLU A 822 -23.59 46.82 -12.82
CA GLU A 822 -22.20 46.88 -12.32
C GLU A 822 -21.57 45.51 -12.06
N HIS A 823 -22.37 44.46 -11.83
CA HIS A 823 -21.91 43.11 -11.48
C HIS A 823 -22.04 42.10 -12.63
N GLN A 824 -22.37 42.57 -13.85
CA GLN A 824 -22.62 41.68 -14.98
C GLN A 824 -21.37 40.87 -15.36
N PRO A 825 -21.44 39.53 -15.40
CA PRO A 825 -20.38 38.71 -15.95
C PRO A 825 -20.34 38.86 -17.49
N THR A 826 -19.22 38.52 -18.11
CA THR A 826 -19.13 38.46 -19.58
C THR A 826 -20.16 37.50 -20.17
N ILE A 827 -20.41 36.37 -19.51
CA ILE A 827 -21.42 35.37 -19.91
C ILE A 827 -22.15 34.84 -18.67
N LEU A 828 -23.49 34.85 -18.71
CA LEU A 828 -24.35 34.14 -17.75
C LEU A 828 -24.88 32.84 -18.38
N ILE A 829 -24.55 31.70 -17.78
CA ILE A 829 -25.06 30.37 -18.15
C ILE A 829 -26.02 29.91 -17.04
N ALA A 830 -27.29 29.74 -17.40
CA ALA A 830 -28.36 29.46 -16.44
C ALA A 830 -29.32 28.36 -16.93
N PRO A 831 -28.87 27.09 -17.03
CA PRO A 831 -29.72 25.98 -17.48
C PRO A 831 -30.89 25.78 -16.52
N ASN A 832 -32.12 25.74 -17.04
CA ASN A 832 -33.29 25.47 -16.22
C ASN A 832 -33.49 23.95 -16.03
N ILE A 833 -33.09 23.45 -14.87
CA ILE A 833 -33.19 22.02 -14.49
C ILE A 833 -34.31 21.75 -13.47
N GLY A 834 -35.06 22.78 -13.09
CA GLY A 834 -36.15 22.72 -12.11
C GLY A 834 -35.69 22.36 -10.68
N PRO A 835 -36.65 22.14 -9.76
CA PRO A 835 -36.34 21.83 -8.37
C PRO A 835 -35.69 20.48 -8.16
N GLU A 836 -34.88 20.37 -7.13
CA GLU A 836 -34.22 19.12 -6.73
C GLU A 836 -35.23 18.16 -6.07
N ILE A 837 -35.05 16.85 -6.25
CA ILE A 837 -35.97 15.85 -5.67
C ILE A 837 -36.03 15.94 -4.15
N LEU A 838 -34.91 16.30 -3.52
CA LEU A 838 -34.79 16.71 -2.14
C LEU A 838 -34.55 18.23 -2.15
N THR A 839 -35.52 18.99 -1.65
CA THR A 839 -35.51 20.45 -1.69
C THR A 839 -34.19 21.03 -1.16
N GLY A 840 -33.60 21.96 -1.92
CA GLY A 840 -32.32 22.59 -1.58
C GLY A 840 -31.07 21.74 -1.79
N SER A 841 -31.20 20.43 -2.07
CA SER A 841 -30.06 19.52 -2.23
C SER A 841 -29.41 19.64 -3.61
N THR A 842 -28.86 20.81 -3.92
CA THR A 842 -28.20 21.15 -5.20
C THR A 842 -26.94 20.34 -5.50
N ARG A 843 -26.47 19.50 -4.57
CA ARG A 843 -25.42 18.50 -4.85
C ARG A 843 -25.85 17.43 -5.87
N LEU A 844 -27.15 17.34 -6.20
CA LEU A 844 -27.74 16.35 -7.09
C LEU A 844 -27.73 16.84 -8.54
N LYS A 845 -28.87 17.23 -9.14
CA LYS A 845 -28.94 17.60 -10.57
C LYS A 845 -28.02 18.78 -10.89
N SER A 846 -28.02 19.80 -10.02
CA SER A 846 -27.19 21.00 -10.22
C SER A 846 -25.69 20.64 -10.21
N GLY A 847 -25.27 19.74 -9.31
CA GLY A 847 -23.92 19.17 -9.27
C GLY A 847 -23.58 18.37 -10.54
N THR A 848 -24.47 17.48 -10.97
CA THR A 848 -24.31 16.70 -12.21
C THR A 848 -24.16 17.61 -13.43
N ALA A 849 -25.03 18.61 -13.55
CA ALA A 849 -25.02 19.56 -14.64
C ALA A 849 -23.73 20.40 -14.66
N THR A 850 -23.27 20.85 -13.47
CA THR A 850 -21.99 21.54 -13.31
C THR A 850 -20.86 20.69 -13.85
N LYS A 851 -20.75 19.42 -13.43
CA LYS A 851 -19.71 18.50 -13.91
C LYS A 851 -19.69 18.40 -15.43
N LEU A 852 -20.86 18.19 -16.06
CA LEU A 852 -20.97 18.07 -17.51
C LEU A 852 -20.49 19.36 -18.22
N ILE A 853 -20.86 20.52 -17.71
CA ILE A 853 -20.46 21.82 -18.29
C ILE A 853 -18.95 22.05 -18.14
N LEU A 854 -18.37 21.80 -16.96
CA LEU A 854 -16.92 21.98 -16.76
C LEU A 854 -16.11 21.04 -17.65
N ASN A 855 -16.54 19.77 -17.77
CA ASN A 855 -15.89 18.82 -18.66
C ASN A 855 -15.96 19.26 -20.13
N MET A 856 -17.05 19.91 -20.56
CA MET A 856 -17.12 20.52 -21.90
C MET A 856 -16.15 21.69 -22.04
N PHE A 857 -16.06 22.56 -21.02
CA PHE A 857 -15.14 23.69 -21.01
C PHE A 857 -13.69 23.26 -21.22
N THR A 858 -13.17 22.39 -20.37
CA THR A 858 -11.77 21.94 -20.46
C THR A 858 -11.53 21.06 -21.67
N THR A 859 -12.36 20.04 -21.91
CA THR A 859 -12.13 19.08 -23.01
C THR A 859 -12.15 19.78 -24.36
N LEU A 860 -13.18 20.58 -24.65
CA LEU A 860 -13.31 21.22 -25.96
C LEU A 860 -12.29 22.36 -26.12
N ALA A 861 -11.94 23.10 -25.06
CA ALA A 861 -10.86 24.07 -25.15
C ALA A 861 -9.51 23.39 -25.47
N MET A 862 -9.21 22.26 -24.83
CA MET A 862 -7.98 21.48 -25.05
C MET A 862 -7.92 20.91 -26.48
N VAL A 863 -9.05 20.45 -27.03
CA VAL A 863 -9.17 20.07 -28.44
C VAL A 863 -8.82 21.26 -29.34
N ARG A 864 -9.37 22.44 -29.08
CA ARG A 864 -9.16 23.64 -29.92
C ARG A 864 -7.74 24.22 -29.86
N ILE A 865 -6.94 23.86 -28.84
CA ILE A 865 -5.52 24.21 -28.76
C ILE A 865 -4.59 23.05 -29.16
N GLY A 866 -5.13 22.00 -29.79
CA GLY A 866 -4.35 20.93 -30.42
C GLY A 866 -3.79 19.89 -29.46
N LYS A 867 -4.39 19.69 -28.28
CA LYS A 867 -4.01 18.62 -27.34
C LYS A 867 -4.55 17.24 -27.74
N VAL A 868 -5.46 17.20 -28.72
CA VAL A 868 -6.14 16.01 -29.22
C VAL A 868 -5.95 15.93 -30.75
N LEU A 869 -5.80 14.71 -31.30
CA LEU A 869 -5.76 14.44 -32.73
C LEU A 869 -6.82 13.39 -33.06
N GLY A 870 -7.77 13.71 -33.95
CA GLY A 870 -8.98 12.92 -34.11
C GLY A 870 -9.74 12.85 -32.78
N ASN A 871 -9.91 11.65 -32.23
CA ASN A 871 -10.41 11.41 -30.87
C ASN A 871 -9.33 10.86 -29.91
N LEU A 872 -8.05 10.94 -30.29
CA LEU A 872 -6.93 10.41 -29.52
C LEU A 872 -6.23 11.51 -28.70
N MET A 873 -6.01 11.19 -27.43
CA MET A 873 -5.33 12.05 -26.45
C MET A 873 -3.80 12.01 -26.66
N VAL A 874 -3.35 12.71 -27.69
CA VAL A 874 -1.93 12.71 -28.14
C VAL A 874 -0.99 13.52 -27.24
N ASP A 875 -1.51 14.20 -26.21
CA ASP A 875 -0.71 14.90 -25.20
C ASP A 875 -1.01 14.40 -23.78
N VAL A 876 -1.19 13.09 -23.60
CA VAL A 876 -1.36 12.44 -22.30
C VAL A 876 -0.03 12.35 -21.55
N LYS A 877 0.02 12.42 -20.21
CA LYS A 877 1.24 12.18 -19.41
C LYS A 877 1.29 10.73 -18.89
N PRO A 878 2.12 9.81 -19.46
CA PRO A 878 2.07 8.38 -19.10
C PRO A 878 2.78 8.07 -17.78
N THR A 879 2.10 8.31 -16.66
CA THR A 879 2.66 8.17 -15.30
C THR A 879 2.56 6.77 -14.71
N ASN A 880 1.75 5.89 -15.29
CA ASN A 880 1.57 4.51 -14.85
C ASN A 880 1.53 3.54 -16.05
N VAL A 881 1.58 2.23 -15.76
CA VAL A 881 1.61 1.16 -16.77
C VAL A 881 0.44 1.28 -17.76
N LYS A 882 -0.79 1.44 -17.26
CA LYS A 882 -2.00 1.62 -18.08
C LYS A 882 -1.87 2.79 -19.08
N LEU A 883 -1.35 3.93 -18.63
CA LEU A 883 -1.19 5.11 -19.49
C LEU A 883 -0.04 4.95 -20.48
N ARG A 884 1.02 4.21 -20.12
CA ARG A 884 2.12 3.87 -21.04
C ARG A 884 1.64 2.96 -22.16
N ASP A 885 0.86 1.93 -21.84
CA ASP A 885 0.30 1.03 -22.86
C ASP A 885 -0.73 1.74 -23.75
N ARG A 886 -1.47 2.70 -23.21
CA ARG A 886 -2.31 3.60 -24.02
C ARG A 886 -1.48 4.43 -24.99
N ALA A 887 -0.36 5.02 -24.54
CA ALA A 887 0.51 5.82 -25.40
C ALA A 887 1.12 4.99 -26.54
N VAL A 888 1.55 3.76 -26.26
CA VAL A 888 2.05 2.81 -27.26
C VAL A 888 1.01 2.52 -28.33
N ARG A 889 -0.25 2.24 -27.93
CA ARG A 889 -1.36 2.04 -28.88
C ARG A 889 -1.63 3.28 -29.73
N ILE A 890 -1.66 4.47 -29.13
CA ILE A 890 -1.88 5.73 -29.87
C ILE A 890 -0.80 5.92 -30.95
N VAL A 891 0.47 5.73 -30.60
CA VAL A 891 1.57 5.86 -31.56
C VAL A 891 1.49 4.79 -32.65
N GLY A 892 1.24 3.53 -32.28
CA GLY A 892 1.08 2.43 -33.24
C GLY A 892 -0.05 2.69 -34.24
N THR A 893 -1.21 3.14 -33.78
CA THR A 893 -2.35 3.49 -34.63
C THR A 893 -2.03 4.66 -35.57
N LEU A 894 -1.41 5.73 -35.06
CA LEU A 894 -1.17 6.94 -35.86
C LEU A 894 0.01 6.80 -36.84
N ALA A 895 1.03 6.02 -36.50
CA ALA A 895 2.22 5.83 -37.33
C ALA A 895 2.19 4.54 -38.16
N GLY A 896 1.16 3.69 -38.00
CA GLY A 896 1.07 2.40 -38.70
C GLY A 896 2.20 1.42 -38.37
N CYS A 897 2.78 1.50 -37.16
CA CYS A 897 3.96 0.72 -36.77
C CYS A 897 3.63 -0.36 -35.71
N THR A 898 4.56 -1.30 -35.51
CA THR A 898 4.43 -2.34 -34.48
C THR A 898 4.51 -1.76 -33.06
N GLU A 899 3.96 -2.48 -32.08
CA GLU A 899 4.06 -2.09 -30.66
C GLU A 899 5.52 -1.91 -30.21
N VAL A 900 6.43 -2.79 -30.67
CA VAL A 900 7.85 -2.72 -30.33
C VAL A 900 8.47 -1.41 -30.84
N ALA A 901 8.20 -1.04 -32.09
CA ALA A 901 8.68 0.22 -32.67
C ALA A 901 8.09 1.45 -31.96
N ALA A 902 6.78 1.43 -31.68
CA ALA A 902 6.10 2.51 -30.97
C ALA A 902 6.66 2.72 -29.55
N ARG A 903 6.89 1.64 -28.81
CA ARG A 903 7.46 1.67 -27.46
C ARG A 903 8.89 2.21 -27.46
N ALA A 904 9.75 1.73 -28.37
CA ALA A 904 11.11 2.22 -28.50
C ALA A 904 11.18 3.71 -28.87
N ALA A 905 10.27 4.19 -29.72
CA ALA A 905 10.18 5.61 -30.08
C ALA A 905 9.70 6.48 -28.91
N LEU A 906 8.74 5.98 -28.12
CA LEU A 906 8.25 6.65 -26.91
C LEU A 906 9.34 6.75 -25.84
N GLU A 907 10.07 5.68 -25.56
CA GLU A 907 11.16 5.68 -24.56
C GLU A 907 12.24 6.70 -24.93
N ARG A 908 12.66 6.72 -26.21
CA ARG A 908 13.63 7.72 -26.73
C ARG A 908 13.10 9.14 -26.78
N SER A 909 11.78 9.31 -26.70
CA SER A 909 11.12 10.63 -26.68
C SER A 909 10.73 11.08 -25.29
N GLY A 910 11.17 10.39 -24.23
CA GLY A 910 10.75 10.70 -22.86
C GLY A 910 9.24 10.55 -22.67
N TRP A 911 8.64 9.58 -23.35
CA TRP A 911 7.20 9.29 -23.38
C TRP A 911 6.32 10.42 -23.94
N VAL A 912 6.88 11.28 -24.79
CA VAL A 912 6.12 12.33 -25.50
C VAL A 912 5.60 11.80 -26.85
N ILE A 913 4.29 11.52 -26.94
CA ILE A 913 3.64 10.94 -28.14
C ILE A 913 3.93 11.75 -29.39
N LYS A 914 3.70 13.08 -29.38
CA LYS A 914 3.99 13.94 -30.55
C LYS A 914 5.45 13.88 -31.00
N SER A 915 6.39 13.79 -30.06
CA SER A 915 7.82 13.64 -30.40
C SER A 915 8.13 12.24 -30.91
N ALA A 916 7.48 11.20 -30.39
CA ALA A 916 7.61 9.85 -30.91
C ALA A 916 7.07 9.73 -32.34
N LEU A 917 5.92 10.34 -32.64
CA LEU A 917 5.37 10.40 -34.00
C LEU A 917 6.31 11.10 -34.97
N ARG A 918 6.88 12.26 -34.59
CA ARG A 918 7.89 12.97 -35.41
C ARG A 918 9.19 12.20 -35.62
N ARG A 919 9.47 11.16 -34.83
CA ARG A 919 10.65 10.29 -35.01
C ARG A 919 10.36 9.10 -35.91
N LEU A 920 9.09 8.76 -36.11
CA LEU A 920 8.62 7.62 -36.89
C LEU A 920 8.12 8.05 -38.27
N ALA A 921 7.68 9.29 -38.41
CA ALA A 921 7.60 10.02 -39.68
C ALA A 921 9.00 10.40 -40.15
#